data_AF-A0A2S4XTF4-F1
#
_entry.id   AF-A0A2S4XTF4-F1
#
_cell.length_a   1.000
_cell.length_b   1.000
_cell.length_c   1.000
_cell.angle_alpha   90.00
_cell.angle_beta   90.00
_cell.angle_gamma   90.00
#
_symmetry.space_group_name_H-M   'P 1'
#
loop_
_entity.id
_entity.type
_entity.pdbx_description
1 polymer ?
#
loop_
_entity_poly.entity_id
_entity_poly.type
_entity_poly.pdbx_seq_one_letter_code
_entity_poly.pdbx_strand_id
1 'polypeptide(L)'
;MPEVKSNSPLPGYWGAGSDIVATPSTDGYHLHDMDSGTTTTITPGAGQSYLGTFGSRLLTVTKAADGTVAGFHVLGMADGQQTDTPVTGWPEDATLQAVVMAGDADSVVLRYTESTNGTTESRLALVDLATGAVTPVTGTLAPYARVVLSDKYIASYSWYGADGIGSAGQVHVVSRSAPGGPESVIQVPPAPLGSGYSSGLRFMGIAGDSLLMTYSVSHSGAYTENDVLGYPLYAMPLSGSTTVTPVLGHANMNTVRQAPGGVVAVGGSSATDWAARLFTAGPDGTPVGTAVDSDPAVPAPLDGLALGNRELFMIRRLSAGGDYVYDRTVQLGSPPSYGAEWYFGQPFAPTDCDSTATCNSPIATGDGNISQLWSNANAQGDAVTVQSPGSSAVLVTPGATGGTLIDAEGRYVVYNGGSTNKQYIGDADAGGNSHVLFSRPVTAAALAGSTVWVPGTTAGTLTQIDLTTRRTVQSIATGAPCVPSELQSAAQHWVYWSCGTSGPAGVWDLATGKDIPVPAGLAQLGDGFVVEHDTAAGKLTFTDVHTDTAVTSDLADLPGGPVADDRRVTWAVDKYQGGIAYVDSGKNIHLVDPHIPASPPAPAAGSFMYPGQQLSPGHSLSSATMTLTMQTDGNLVAYLKTGKGVGQALWSSRTGGNPGAYAVMQTDGNLVVYKNGGGPGTGGALWSSRTYGNPGAYATVQDDGNVVVYAKAST
;
A
#
# COMPACT_ATOMS: atom_id res chain seq x y z
N MET A 1 26.68 10.60 23.92
CA MET A 1 27.20 11.27 22.72
C MET A 1 26.59 12.65 22.68
N PRO A 2 27.36 13.75 22.59
CA PRO A 2 26.76 15.06 22.39
C PRO A 2 26.00 15.03 21.06
N GLU A 3 24.74 15.45 21.07
CA GLU A 3 23.95 15.63 19.86
C GLU A 3 24.74 16.52 18.89
N VAL A 4 25.22 15.94 17.79
CA VAL A 4 25.60 16.71 16.61
C VAL A 4 24.30 17.29 16.08
N LYS A 5 24.00 18.53 16.47
CA LYS A 5 22.89 19.28 15.89
C LYS A 5 23.13 19.41 14.39
N SER A 6 22.48 18.54 13.63
CA SER A 6 22.26 18.67 12.19
C SER A 6 21.71 20.06 11.88
N ASN A 7 22.45 20.84 11.08
CA ASN A 7 21.95 21.80 10.07
C ASN A 7 22.97 22.84 9.58
N SER A 8 24.28 22.57 9.61
CA SER A 8 25.21 23.36 8.78
C SER A 8 25.41 22.65 7.43
N PRO A 9 24.75 23.07 6.34
CA PRO A 9 24.86 22.47 5.01
C PRO A 9 26.20 22.82 4.30
N LEU A 10 27.20 23.30 5.04
CA LEU A 10 28.46 23.74 4.47
C LEU A 10 29.34 22.53 4.12
N PRO A 11 29.84 22.43 2.87
CA PRO A 11 30.78 21.38 2.48
C PRO A 11 31.99 21.34 3.41
N GLY A 12 32.35 20.15 3.90
CA GLY A 12 33.52 19.96 4.76
C GLY A 12 33.42 20.55 6.17
N TYR A 13 32.22 20.94 6.64
CA TYR A 13 32.08 21.59 7.94
C TYR A 13 32.61 20.73 9.11
N TRP A 14 32.60 19.40 9.01
CA TRP A 14 33.19 18.51 10.01
C TRP A 14 34.29 17.59 9.45
N GLY A 15 34.71 17.81 8.20
CA GLY A 15 35.61 16.90 7.48
C GLY A 15 35.16 16.72 6.03
N ALA A 16 36.11 16.79 5.10
CA ALA A 16 35.92 16.49 3.69
C ALA A 16 37.20 15.90 3.09
N GLY A 17 37.03 14.92 2.21
CA GLY A 17 38.13 14.32 1.44
C GLY A 17 39.03 13.36 2.21
N SER A 18 38.70 13.00 3.44
CA SER A 18 39.43 12.03 4.28
C SER A 18 38.53 11.39 5.33
N ASP A 19 39.06 10.41 6.06
CA ASP A 19 38.43 9.77 7.22
C ASP A 19 38.62 10.55 8.53
N ILE A 20 38.88 11.86 8.44
CA ILE A 20 39.06 12.73 9.60
C ILE A 20 37.76 13.47 9.91
N VAL A 21 37.32 13.36 11.16
CA VAL A 21 36.17 14.08 11.70
C VAL A 21 36.63 15.11 12.72
N ALA A 22 36.28 16.37 12.49
CA ALA A 22 36.53 17.46 13.42
C ALA A 22 35.41 17.60 14.44
N THR A 23 35.78 17.84 15.71
CA THR A 23 34.85 18.17 16.79
C THR A 23 35.33 19.40 17.55
N PRO A 24 34.43 20.34 17.92
CA PRO A 24 34.82 21.53 18.67
C PRO A 24 35.16 21.18 20.12
N SER A 25 36.16 21.84 20.67
CA SER A 25 36.63 21.69 22.05
C SER A 25 36.97 23.04 22.69
N THR A 26 37.22 23.04 24.00
CA THR A 26 37.64 24.23 24.76
C THR A 26 39.01 24.75 24.36
N ASP A 27 39.88 23.89 23.82
CA ASP A 27 41.25 24.20 23.41
C ASP A 27 41.42 24.31 21.88
N GLY A 28 40.34 24.20 21.10
CA GLY A 28 40.39 24.28 19.64
C GLY A 28 39.44 23.28 18.98
N TYR A 29 39.94 22.59 17.95
CA TYR A 29 39.24 21.52 17.26
C TYR A 29 40.04 20.22 17.35
N HIS A 30 39.38 19.15 17.75
CA HIS A 30 39.95 17.81 17.73
C HIS A 30 39.64 17.14 16.40
N LEU A 31 40.68 16.78 15.66
CA LEU A 31 40.63 16.08 14.39
C LEU A 31 40.89 14.61 14.70
N HIS A 32 39.82 13.82 14.70
CA HIS A 32 39.89 12.38 14.94
C HIS A 32 39.94 11.64 13.62
N ASP A 33 41.00 10.87 13.41
CA ASP A 33 41.16 9.98 12.26
C ASP A 33 40.45 8.66 12.57
N MET A 34 39.40 8.36 11.82
CA MET A 34 38.54 7.19 12.03
C MET A 34 39.23 5.88 11.65
N ASP A 35 40.27 5.92 10.82
CA ASP A 35 41.04 4.74 10.41
C ASP A 35 42.12 4.40 11.45
N SER A 36 42.90 5.40 11.85
CA SER A 36 44.01 5.19 12.79
C SER A 36 43.60 5.28 14.26
N GLY A 37 42.42 5.85 14.55
CA GLY A 37 41.95 6.15 15.91
C GLY A 37 42.73 7.26 16.62
N THR A 38 43.61 7.97 15.89
CA THR A 38 44.43 9.04 16.46
C THR A 38 43.68 10.38 16.49
N THR A 39 44.05 11.26 17.43
CA THR A 39 43.45 12.59 17.54
C THR A 39 44.53 13.65 17.57
N THR A 40 44.38 14.66 16.71
CA THR A 40 45.22 15.86 16.68
C THR A 40 44.39 17.08 17.07
N THR A 41 44.92 17.96 17.92
CA THR A 41 44.24 19.23 18.25
C THR A 41 44.84 20.37 17.42
N ILE A 42 43.98 21.17 16.78
CA ILE A 42 44.35 22.40 16.10
C ILE A 42 43.59 23.57 16.75
N THR A 43 44.32 24.60 17.17
CA THR A 43 43.78 25.77 17.86
C THR A 43 43.78 26.97 16.92
N PRO A 44 42.62 27.53 16.53
CA PRO A 44 42.57 28.77 15.76
C PRO A 44 43.30 29.94 16.43
N GLY A 45 43.99 30.76 15.63
CA GLY A 45 44.65 31.96 16.12
C GLY A 45 43.68 33.02 16.65
N ALA A 46 44.21 34.04 17.35
CA ALA A 46 43.39 35.15 17.85
C ALA A 46 42.66 35.86 16.68
N GLY A 47 41.34 35.99 16.78
CA GLY A 47 40.50 36.62 15.75
C GLY A 47 40.14 35.71 14.57
N GLN A 48 40.61 34.46 14.54
CA GLN A 48 40.23 33.47 13.53
C GLN A 48 38.95 32.73 13.92
N SER A 49 38.06 32.51 12.95
CA SER A 49 36.84 31.71 13.07
C SER A 49 36.91 30.51 12.14
N TYR A 50 36.43 29.36 12.61
CA TYR A 50 36.40 28.11 11.83
C TYR A 50 35.43 28.18 10.66
N LEU A 51 35.85 27.65 9.50
CA LEU A 51 35.00 27.49 8.31
C LEU A 51 34.79 26.04 7.89
N GLY A 52 35.77 25.15 8.12
CA GLY A 52 35.67 23.74 7.78
C GLY A 52 36.97 22.98 7.98
N THR A 53 36.88 21.66 7.89
CA THR A 53 38.00 20.72 7.96
C THR A 53 38.10 19.96 6.64
N PHE A 54 39.31 19.93 6.09
CA PHE A 54 39.62 19.41 4.77
C PHE A 54 40.88 18.56 4.89
N GLY A 55 40.75 17.25 4.73
CA GLY A 55 41.85 16.35 5.03
C GLY A 55 42.22 16.45 6.52
N SER A 56 43.50 16.71 6.78
CA SER A 56 44.02 16.95 8.13
C SER A 56 44.20 18.44 8.47
N ARG A 57 43.53 19.34 7.73
CA ARG A 57 43.73 20.80 7.83
C ARG A 57 42.43 21.52 8.15
N LEU A 58 42.55 22.65 8.85
CA LEU A 58 41.47 23.56 9.17
C LEU A 58 41.52 24.78 8.25
N LEU A 59 40.39 25.13 7.65
CA LEU A 59 40.21 26.45 7.05
C LEU A 59 39.59 27.37 8.09
N THR A 60 40.23 28.51 8.35
CA THR A 60 39.72 29.56 9.22
C THR A 60 39.70 30.91 8.50
N VAL A 61 38.96 31.86 9.06
CA VAL A 61 38.78 33.21 8.51
C VAL A 61 38.99 34.26 9.58
N THR A 62 39.63 35.37 9.21
CA THR A 62 39.66 36.60 10.02
C THR A 62 38.69 37.60 9.45
N LYS A 63 38.00 38.32 10.33
CA LYS A 63 37.07 39.39 9.94
C LYS A 63 37.50 40.70 10.59
N ALA A 64 37.36 41.80 9.86
CA ALA A 64 37.48 43.13 10.44
C ALA A 64 36.31 43.43 11.38
N ALA A 65 36.40 44.53 12.12
CA ALA A 65 35.39 44.92 13.12
C ALA A 65 34.00 45.17 12.50
N ASP A 66 33.93 45.53 11.21
CA ASP A 66 32.68 45.71 10.45
C ASP A 66 32.11 44.40 9.88
N GLY A 67 32.76 43.27 10.16
CA GLY A 67 32.35 41.94 9.69
C GLY A 67 32.85 41.56 8.29
N THR A 68 33.55 42.46 7.60
CA THR A 68 34.18 42.15 6.30
C THR A 68 35.27 41.11 6.46
N VAL A 69 35.42 40.23 5.47
CA VAL A 69 36.45 39.18 5.49
C VAL A 69 37.81 39.80 5.18
N ALA A 70 38.72 39.73 6.14
CA ALA A 70 40.06 40.30 6.04
C ALA A 70 41.07 39.30 5.43
N GLY A 71 40.83 38.00 5.58
CA GLY A 71 41.69 36.96 5.03
C GLY A 71 41.33 35.57 5.53
N PHE A 72 41.84 34.55 4.85
CA PHE A 72 41.70 33.14 5.22
C PHE A 72 43.04 32.54 5.62
N HIS A 73 42.98 31.51 6.44
CA HIS A 73 44.14 30.79 6.97
C HIS A 73 43.91 29.29 6.86
N VAL A 74 44.96 28.56 6.48
CA VAL A 74 44.98 27.10 6.53
C VAL A 74 45.86 26.66 7.68
N LEU A 75 45.24 26.07 8.69
CA LEU A 75 45.89 25.55 9.87
C LEU A 75 46.14 24.06 9.70
N GLY A 76 47.32 23.59 10.10
CA GLY A 76 47.72 22.19 9.97
C GLY A 76 48.82 21.84 10.95
N MET A 77 49.38 20.64 10.81
CA MET A 77 50.55 20.20 11.57
C MET A 77 51.70 19.88 10.61
N ALA A 78 52.90 20.35 10.93
CA ALA A 78 54.14 19.97 10.28
C ALA A 78 55.21 19.73 11.35
N ASP A 79 55.92 18.59 11.28
CA ASP A 79 56.97 18.21 12.24
C ASP A 79 56.56 18.31 13.73
N GLY A 80 55.29 18.00 14.03
CA GLY A 80 54.73 18.05 15.39
C GLY A 80 54.39 19.46 15.91
N GLN A 81 54.49 20.49 15.07
CA GLN A 81 54.10 21.85 15.39
C GLN A 81 52.92 22.31 14.52
N GLN A 82 52.05 23.14 15.10
CA GLN A 82 50.96 23.74 14.34
C GLN A 82 51.50 24.81 13.39
N THR A 83 51.06 24.76 12.14
CA THR A 83 51.35 25.75 11.10
C THR A 83 50.12 26.63 10.84
N ASP A 84 50.34 27.89 10.50
CA ASP A 84 49.31 28.83 10.03
C ASP A 84 49.76 29.40 8.68
N THR A 85 49.10 28.96 7.60
CA THR A 85 49.42 29.35 6.23
C THR A 85 48.37 30.36 5.73
N PRO A 86 48.73 31.62 5.47
CA PRO A 86 47.77 32.60 4.93
C PRO A 86 47.38 32.24 3.49
N VAL A 87 46.10 32.40 3.16
CA VAL A 87 45.60 32.21 1.79
C VAL A 87 45.83 33.48 0.98
N THR A 88 46.66 33.40 -0.06
CA THR A 88 47.15 34.56 -0.82
C THR A 88 47.06 34.35 -2.34
N GLY A 89 47.20 35.42 -3.11
CA GLY A 89 47.09 35.38 -4.58
C GLY A 89 45.68 35.70 -5.12
N TRP A 90 44.84 36.35 -4.31
CA TRP A 90 43.53 36.84 -4.76
C TRP A 90 43.67 37.90 -5.86
N PRO A 91 42.71 38.00 -6.80
CA PRO A 91 42.61 39.11 -7.74
C PRO A 91 42.56 40.47 -7.03
N GLU A 92 43.10 41.53 -7.66
CA GLU A 92 43.25 42.85 -7.05
C GLU A 92 41.90 43.46 -6.60
N ASP A 93 40.84 43.26 -7.39
CA ASP A 93 39.48 43.76 -7.11
C ASP A 93 38.58 42.74 -6.37
N ALA A 94 39.17 41.69 -5.81
CA ALA A 94 38.43 40.64 -5.12
C ALA A 94 37.89 41.14 -3.77
N THR A 95 36.58 41.04 -3.60
CA THR A 95 35.91 41.14 -2.29
C THR A 95 35.67 39.73 -1.75
N LEU A 96 36.37 39.40 -0.67
CA LEU A 96 36.35 38.06 -0.06
C LEU A 96 35.02 37.76 0.64
N GLN A 97 34.56 36.50 0.54
CA GLN A 97 33.36 36.03 1.23
C GLN A 97 33.64 34.74 1.99
N ALA A 98 33.18 34.64 3.24
CA ALA A 98 33.38 33.47 4.08
C ALA A 98 32.42 32.32 3.69
N VAL A 99 32.50 31.86 2.44
CA VAL A 99 31.60 30.88 1.84
C VAL A 99 32.41 29.82 1.12
N VAL A 100 32.43 28.63 1.71
CA VAL A 100 32.96 27.41 1.10
C VAL A 100 31.91 26.83 0.16
N MET A 101 32.30 26.54 -1.07
CA MET A 101 31.43 26.01 -2.11
C MET A 101 31.64 24.51 -2.36
N ALA A 102 32.87 24.01 -2.20
CA ALA A 102 33.25 22.60 -2.27
C ALA A 102 34.66 22.43 -1.68
N GLY A 103 35.08 21.20 -1.38
CA GLY A 103 36.45 20.92 -0.97
C GLY A 103 36.72 19.43 -0.78
N ASP A 104 37.99 19.07 -0.80
CA ASP A 104 38.54 17.76 -0.48
C ASP A 104 39.80 17.91 0.39
N ALA A 105 40.62 16.87 0.53
CA ALA A 105 41.77 16.91 1.43
C ALA A 105 42.88 17.91 1.04
N ASP A 106 42.94 18.27 -0.25
CA ASP A 106 44.04 19.04 -0.81
C ASP A 106 43.61 20.42 -1.29
N SER A 107 42.33 20.62 -1.56
CA SER A 107 41.83 21.88 -2.10
C SER A 107 40.46 22.27 -1.58
N VAL A 108 40.22 23.58 -1.49
CA VAL A 108 38.90 24.14 -1.19
C VAL A 108 38.51 25.15 -2.27
N VAL A 109 37.24 25.13 -2.67
CA VAL A 109 36.67 26.13 -3.59
C VAL A 109 35.93 27.17 -2.76
N LEU A 110 36.40 28.42 -2.84
CA LEU A 110 35.81 29.56 -2.14
C LEU A 110 35.07 30.46 -3.11
N ARG A 111 34.00 31.11 -2.63
CA ARG A 111 33.31 32.16 -3.37
C ARG A 111 33.89 33.53 -3.00
N TYR A 112 34.03 34.37 -4.01
CA TYR A 112 34.34 35.78 -3.83
C TYR A 112 33.55 36.61 -4.85
N THR A 113 33.59 37.93 -4.73
CA THR A 113 32.96 38.82 -5.71
C THR A 113 33.96 39.78 -6.32
N GLU A 114 33.76 40.13 -7.58
CA GLU A 114 34.51 41.17 -8.28
C GLU A 114 33.54 42.20 -8.87
N SER A 115 33.96 43.45 -8.95
CA SER A 115 33.22 44.50 -9.65
C SER A 115 33.72 44.60 -11.09
N THR A 116 32.94 44.14 -12.05
CA THR A 116 33.27 44.25 -13.48
C THR A 116 32.27 45.21 -14.14
N ASN A 117 32.76 46.30 -14.75
CA ASN A 117 31.92 47.30 -15.44
C ASN A 117 30.75 47.84 -14.59
N GLY A 118 30.93 47.98 -13.28
CA GLY A 118 29.90 48.47 -12.35
C GLY A 118 28.87 47.44 -11.90
N THR A 119 29.05 46.16 -12.28
CA THR A 119 28.23 45.04 -11.80
C THR A 119 29.08 44.15 -10.88
N THR A 120 28.54 43.82 -9.70
CA THR A 120 29.18 42.85 -8.78
C THR A 120 28.82 41.43 -9.22
N GLU A 121 29.82 40.66 -9.63
CA GLU A 121 29.67 39.26 -10.05
C GLU A 121 30.23 38.32 -8.99
N SER A 122 29.55 37.19 -8.74
CA SER A 122 30.10 36.11 -7.91
C SER A 122 31.04 35.25 -8.76
N ARG A 123 32.20 34.90 -8.20
CA ARG A 123 33.22 34.04 -8.84
C ARG A 123 33.71 32.97 -7.86
N LEU A 124 34.41 31.98 -8.41
CA LEU A 124 35.00 30.88 -7.65
C LEU A 124 36.53 30.97 -7.68
N ALA A 125 37.16 30.57 -6.60
CA ALA A 125 38.61 30.44 -6.47
C ALA A 125 38.95 29.06 -5.91
N LEU A 126 39.87 28.34 -6.57
CA LEU A 126 40.45 27.12 -6.04
C LEU A 126 41.65 27.50 -5.15
N VAL A 127 41.63 27.03 -3.90
CA VAL A 127 42.72 27.24 -2.94
C VAL A 127 43.42 25.90 -2.73
N ASP A 128 44.73 25.88 -2.94
CA ASP A 128 45.60 24.78 -2.55
C ASP A 128 45.85 24.84 -1.04
N LEU A 129 45.45 23.79 -0.31
CA LEU A 129 45.51 23.78 1.15
C LEU A 129 46.92 23.55 1.70
N ALA A 130 47.86 23.06 0.89
CA ALA A 130 49.25 22.88 1.32
C ALA A 130 50.03 24.20 1.29
N THR A 131 49.73 25.07 0.32
CA THR A 131 50.48 26.30 0.03
C THR A 131 49.71 27.58 0.36
N GLY A 132 48.38 27.52 0.48
CA GLY A 132 47.51 28.69 0.59
C GLY A 132 47.37 29.46 -0.73
N ALA A 133 47.85 28.93 -1.85
CA ALA A 133 47.80 29.62 -3.14
C ALA A 133 46.39 29.62 -3.74
N VAL A 134 45.94 30.80 -4.19
CA VAL A 134 44.65 31.01 -4.86
C VAL A 134 44.82 30.93 -6.38
N THR A 135 43.94 30.18 -7.04
CA THR A 135 43.77 30.19 -8.50
C THR A 135 42.31 30.52 -8.85
N PRO A 136 42.03 31.66 -9.51
CA PRO A 136 40.68 31.98 -9.99
C PRO A 136 40.16 30.92 -10.97
N VAL A 137 38.87 30.61 -10.84
CA VAL A 137 38.16 29.66 -11.69
C VAL A 137 37.41 30.45 -12.77
N THR A 138 37.59 30.08 -14.04
CA THR A 138 36.90 30.72 -15.17
C THR A 138 35.38 30.64 -15.01
N GLY A 139 34.69 31.73 -15.38
CA GLY A 139 33.24 31.80 -15.39
C GLY A 139 32.66 32.70 -14.29
N THR A 140 31.36 32.97 -14.40
CA THR A 140 30.57 33.66 -13.37
C THR A 140 29.68 32.67 -12.67
N LEU A 141 29.49 32.82 -11.36
CA LEU A 141 28.65 31.95 -10.57
C LEU A 141 27.22 32.49 -10.51
N ALA A 142 26.26 31.69 -10.99
CA ALA A 142 24.84 32.01 -10.88
C ALA A 142 24.38 32.08 -9.41
N PRO A 143 23.34 32.87 -9.09
CA PRO A 143 22.73 32.88 -7.76
C PRO A 143 22.28 31.46 -7.35
N TYR A 144 22.51 31.10 -6.08
CA TYR A 144 22.16 29.79 -5.51
C TYR A 144 22.83 28.58 -6.20
N ALA A 145 23.87 28.81 -7.00
CA ALA A 145 24.63 27.73 -7.60
C ALA A 145 25.31 26.86 -6.54
N ARG A 146 25.42 25.58 -6.87
CA ARG A 146 26.18 24.56 -6.14
C ARG A 146 27.43 24.24 -6.91
N VAL A 147 28.45 23.73 -6.21
CA VAL A 147 29.74 23.39 -6.79
C VAL A 147 30.11 21.95 -6.45
N VAL A 148 30.69 21.28 -7.42
CA VAL A 148 31.27 19.94 -7.33
C VAL A 148 32.77 20.07 -7.60
N LEU A 149 33.59 19.55 -6.68
CA LEU A 149 35.04 19.43 -6.85
C LEU A 149 35.40 17.95 -6.96
N SER A 150 35.71 17.49 -8.17
CA SER A 150 36.19 16.12 -8.43
C SER A 150 37.70 16.11 -8.61
N ASP A 151 38.29 14.92 -8.80
CA ASP A 151 39.72 14.77 -9.05
C ASP A 151 40.18 15.51 -10.33
N LYS A 152 39.30 15.67 -11.32
CA LYS A 152 39.62 16.26 -12.62
C LYS A 152 38.96 17.60 -12.89
N TYR A 153 37.80 17.87 -12.29
CA TYR A 153 36.93 18.97 -12.70
C TYR A 153 36.40 19.77 -11.51
N ILE A 154 36.24 21.07 -11.73
CA ILE A 154 35.39 21.95 -10.92
C ILE A 154 34.13 22.20 -11.75
N ALA A 155 32.98 21.83 -11.22
CA ALA A 155 31.70 22.04 -11.88
C ALA A 155 30.77 22.90 -11.03
N SER A 156 30.02 23.80 -11.66
CA SER A 156 28.95 24.56 -11.00
C SER A 156 27.64 24.43 -11.75
N TYR A 157 26.54 24.42 -11.00
CA TYR A 157 25.20 24.28 -11.55
C TYR A 157 24.19 24.96 -10.63
N SER A 158 23.06 25.39 -11.18
CA SER A 158 21.98 26.00 -10.39
C SER A 158 20.67 25.24 -10.61
N TRP A 159 19.90 25.10 -9.53
CA TRP A 159 18.51 24.65 -9.59
C TRP A 159 17.60 25.72 -10.19
N TYR A 160 17.98 27.00 -10.06
CA TYR A 160 17.29 28.14 -10.66
C TYR A 160 18.00 28.52 -11.96
N GLY A 161 17.29 28.41 -13.09
CA GLY A 161 17.78 28.93 -14.36
C GLY A 161 18.12 30.43 -14.26
N ALA A 162 18.93 30.93 -15.19
CA ALA A 162 19.32 32.34 -15.25
C ALA A 162 18.11 33.32 -15.42
N ASP A 163 16.96 32.80 -15.81
CA ASP A 163 15.67 33.47 -16.03
C ASP A 163 14.69 33.35 -14.84
N GLY A 164 15.06 32.68 -13.75
CA GLY A 164 14.20 32.49 -12.57
C GLY A 164 13.01 31.56 -12.79
N ILE A 165 12.93 30.92 -13.95
CA ILE A 165 11.96 29.88 -14.30
C ILE A 165 12.75 28.58 -14.52
N GLY A 166 12.16 27.42 -14.23
CA GLY A 166 12.84 26.11 -14.24
C GLY A 166 13.31 25.64 -15.62
N SER A 167 14.33 26.31 -16.17
CA SER A 167 14.99 26.00 -17.42
C SER A 167 16.16 25.03 -17.18
N ALA A 168 16.25 24.02 -18.05
CA ALA A 168 17.17 22.87 -18.05
C ALA A 168 18.53 23.11 -17.35
N GLY A 169 18.92 22.16 -16.47
CA GLY A 169 20.11 22.27 -15.64
C GLY A 169 21.37 22.50 -16.48
N GLN A 170 21.89 23.71 -16.48
CA GLN A 170 23.18 24.01 -17.09
C GLN A 170 24.28 23.67 -16.10
N VAL A 171 25.25 22.88 -16.56
CA VAL A 171 26.42 22.51 -15.77
C VAL A 171 27.63 23.13 -16.43
N HIS A 172 28.28 24.03 -15.70
CA HIS A 172 29.50 24.73 -16.09
C HIS A 172 30.69 23.95 -15.56
N VAL A 173 31.60 23.52 -16.43
CA VAL A 173 32.71 22.63 -16.08
C VAL A 173 34.03 23.24 -16.53
N VAL A 174 35.00 23.30 -15.62
CA VAL A 174 36.39 23.64 -15.92
C VAL A 174 37.33 22.55 -15.42
N SER A 175 38.50 22.45 -16.04
CA SER A 175 39.55 21.54 -15.57
C SER A 175 40.08 22.00 -14.21
N ARG A 176 40.20 21.07 -13.26
CA ARG A 176 40.82 21.34 -11.95
C ARG A 176 42.32 21.64 -12.08
N SER A 177 43.01 21.01 -13.02
CA SER A 177 44.44 21.24 -13.26
C SER A 177 44.72 22.55 -14.00
N ALA A 178 43.69 23.17 -14.59
CA ALA A 178 43.77 24.47 -15.23
C ALA A 178 42.49 25.28 -14.97
N PRO A 179 42.25 25.76 -13.73
CA PRO A 179 40.99 26.42 -13.36
C PRO A 179 40.71 27.71 -14.15
N GLY A 180 41.77 28.41 -14.59
CA GLY A 180 41.67 29.58 -15.47
C GLY A 180 41.57 29.25 -16.96
N GLY A 181 41.42 27.97 -17.33
CA GLY A 181 41.27 27.50 -18.70
C GLY A 181 39.86 27.72 -19.27
N PRO A 182 39.57 27.20 -20.48
CA PRO A 182 38.25 27.32 -21.09
C PRO A 182 37.17 26.57 -20.30
N GLU A 183 35.99 27.17 -20.23
CA GLU A 183 34.79 26.59 -19.63
C GLU A 183 33.99 25.77 -20.68
N SER A 184 33.46 24.63 -20.25
CA SER A 184 32.49 23.83 -21.01
C SER A 184 31.11 23.94 -20.36
N VAL A 185 30.08 24.26 -21.15
CA VAL A 185 28.70 24.36 -20.66
C VAL A 185 27.88 23.18 -21.19
N ILE A 186 27.43 22.32 -20.29
CA ILE A 186 26.67 21.11 -20.60
C ILE A 186 25.20 21.36 -20.32
N GLN A 187 24.34 21.03 -21.28
CA GLN A 187 22.89 21.07 -21.11
C GLN A 187 22.40 19.71 -20.60
N VAL A 188 21.76 19.69 -19.43
CA VAL A 188 21.17 18.47 -18.87
C VAL A 188 19.70 18.37 -19.30
N PRO A 189 19.31 17.31 -20.02
CA PRO A 189 17.91 17.11 -20.42
C PRO A 189 17.02 16.79 -19.20
N PRO A 190 15.68 16.95 -19.29
CA PRO A 190 14.77 16.48 -18.26
C PRO A 190 14.82 14.94 -18.13
N ALA A 191 14.39 14.42 -16.97
CA ALA A 191 14.31 12.98 -16.75
C ALA A 191 13.34 12.32 -17.75
N PRO A 192 13.67 11.13 -18.30
CA PRO A 192 12.89 10.45 -19.32
C PRO A 192 11.67 9.70 -18.73
N LEU A 193 10.79 10.43 -18.02
CA LEU A 193 9.63 9.88 -17.29
C LEU A 193 8.31 9.96 -18.07
N GLY A 194 8.32 10.60 -19.24
CA GLY A 194 7.13 10.82 -20.07
C GLY A 194 6.44 12.16 -19.82
N SER A 195 5.45 12.49 -20.65
CA SER A 195 4.86 13.83 -20.73
C SER A 195 4.00 14.24 -19.53
N GLY A 196 3.66 13.32 -18.63
CA GLY A 196 2.91 13.61 -17.39
C GLY A 196 3.78 14.17 -16.25
N TYR A 197 5.10 14.18 -16.43
CA TYR A 197 6.06 14.55 -15.39
C TYR A 197 6.79 15.84 -15.76
N SER A 198 7.00 16.69 -14.75
CA SER A 198 7.96 17.79 -14.76
C SER A 198 9.16 17.41 -13.91
N SER A 199 10.37 17.72 -14.39
CA SER A 199 11.60 17.38 -13.66
C SER A 199 12.69 18.43 -13.85
N GLY A 200 13.51 18.62 -12.81
CA GLY A 200 14.67 19.51 -12.81
C GLY A 200 15.88 18.88 -12.11
N LEU A 201 17.09 19.24 -12.54
CA LEU A 201 18.36 18.73 -12.01
C LEU A 201 18.54 19.09 -10.53
N ARG A 202 18.60 18.11 -9.62
CA ARG A 202 18.58 18.31 -8.16
C ARG A 202 19.96 18.31 -7.50
N PHE A 203 20.61 17.16 -7.47
CA PHE A 203 22.00 17.03 -7.05
C PHE A 203 22.79 16.32 -8.13
N MET A 204 24.08 16.63 -8.19
CA MET A 204 25.01 15.96 -9.10
C MET A 204 26.37 15.72 -8.46
N GLY A 205 27.10 14.78 -9.05
CA GLY A 205 28.52 14.55 -8.83
C GLY A 205 29.18 14.08 -10.12
N ILE A 206 30.50 13.95 -10.11
CA ILE A 206 31.30 13.50 -11.25
C ILE A 206 32.07 12.24 -10.86
N ALA A 207 31.88 11.18 -11.63
CA ALA A 207 32.66 9.94 -11.53
C ALA A 207 33.42 9.72 -12.85
N GLY A 208 34.73 9.90 -12.83
CA GLY A 208 35.56 9.94 -14.04
C GLY A 208 35.15 11.09 -14.95
N ASP A 209 34.68 10.77 -16.15
CA ASP A 209 34.25 11.75 -17.16
C ASP A 209 32.72 11.73 -17.37
N SER A 210 31.98 11.24 -16.36
CA SER A 210 30.53 11.11 -16.36
C SER A 210 29.88 11.89 -15.23
N LEU A 211 28.81 12.59 -15.57
CA LEU A 211 27.91 13.28 -14.65
C LEU A 211 26.91 12.27 -14.09
N LEU A 212 26.83 12.14 -12.75
CA LEU A 212 25.72 11.47 -12.07
C LEU A 212 24.76 12.51 -11.52
N MET A 213 23.46 12.26 -11.65
CA MET A 213 22.45 13.23 -11.26
C MET A 213 21.15 12.62 -10.77
N THR A 214 20.52 13.32 -9.83
CA THR A 214 19.13 13.12 -9.44
C THR A 214 18.27 14.26 -9.96
N TYR A 215 16.97 13.99 -10.08
CA TYR A 215 15.98 15.01 -10.42
C TYR A 215 15.03 15.23 -9.25
N SER A 216 14.53 16.45 -9.08
CA SER A 216 13.26 16.63 -8.36
C SER A 216 12.14 16.59 -9.38
N VAL A 217 11.12 15.82 -9.06
CA VAL A 217 10.06 15.42 -9.96
C VAL A 217 8.73 15.88 -9.39
N SER A 218 7.83 16.30 -10.26
CA SER A 218 6.45 16.66 -9.92
C SER A 218 5.53 16.19 -11.03
N HIS A 219 4.39 15.62 -10.68
CA HIS A 219 3.37 15.16 -11.62
C HIS A 219 1.97 15.34 -11.04
N SER A 220 0.97 15.31 -11.92
CA SER A 220 -0.44 15.28 -11.54
C SER A 220 -0.98 13.87 -11.82
N GLY A 221 -1.29 13.10 -10.77
CA GLY A 221 -1.74 11.72 -10.91
C GLY A 221 -1.73 10.97 -9.58
N ALA A 222 -2.04 9.67 -9.63
CA ALA A 222 -1.90 8.79 -8.48
C ALA A 222 -0.42 8.64 -8.10
N TYR A 223 -0.13 8.48 -6.81
CA TYR A 223 1.22 8.17 -6.33
C TYR A 223 1.72 6.87 -6.97
N THR A 224 2.97 6.89 -7.42
CA THR A 224 3.69 5.75 -7.96
C THR A 224 4.72 5.23 -6.96
N GLU A 225 5.22 4.02 -7.17
CA GLU A 225 6.31 3.46 -6.36
C GLU A 225 7.55 4.38 -6.31
N ASN A 226 7.87 5.05 -7.42
CA ASN A 226 8.98 6.02 -7.48
C ASN A 226 8.76 7.26 -6.61
N ASP A 227 7.52 7.62 -6.29
CA ASP A 227 7.24 8.72 -5.37
C ASP A 227 7.54 8.35 -3.92
N VAL A 228 7.58 7.05 -3.61
CA VAL A 228 7.91 6.52 -2.28
C VAL A 228 9.39 6.14 -2.17
N LEU A 229 9.89 5.33 -3.10
CA LEU A 229 11.27 4.85 -3.08
C LEU A 229 12.25 5.90 -3.61
N GLY A 230 11.81 6.76 -4.52
CA GLY A 230 12.65 7.71 -5.24
C GLY A 230 12.83 7.32 -6.71
N TYR A 231 13.14 8.32 -7.52
CA TYR A 231 13.35 8.17 -8.97
C TYR A 231 14.76 7.66 -9.27
N PRO A 232 15.00 7.13 -10.50
CA PRO A 232 16.32 6.60 -10.86
C PRO A 232 17.47 7.61 -10.71
N LEU A 233 18.65 7.10 -10.36
CA LEU A 233 19.91 7.83 -10.51
C LEU A 233 20.34 7.75 -11.97
N TYR A 234 20.61 8.89 -12.58
CA TYR A 234 20.96 8.96 -13.99
C TYR A 234 22.43 9.33 -14.18
N ALA A 235 23.02 8.82 -15.27
CA ALA A 235 24.34 9.20 -15.74
C ALA A 235 24.30 9.75 -17.17
N MET A 236 25.20 10.68 -17.47
CA MET A 236 25.49 11.14 -18.84
C MET A 236 26.98 11.51 -18.97
N PRO A 237 27.57 11.41 -20.18
CA PRO A 237 28.95 11.83 -20.39
C PRO A 237 29.10 13.36 -20.25
N LEU A 238 30.24 13.83 -19.72
CA LEU A 238 30.56 15.25 -19.62
C LEU A 238 30.78 15.93 -20.99
N SER A 239 30.98 15.15 -22.06
CA SER A 239 30.95 15.68 -23.43
C SER A 239 29.57 16.18 -23.86
N GLY A 240 28.52 15.91 -23.07
CA GLY A 240 27.13 16.19 -23.39
C GLY A 240 26.44 15.02 -24.07
N SER A 241 25.13 14.92 -23.86
CA SER A 241 24.22 13.95 -24.46
C SER A 241 22.78 14.49 -24.37
N THR A 242 21.94 14.15 -25.34
CA THR A 242 20.49 14.42 -25.27
C THR A 242 19.73 13.34 -24.50
N THR A 243 20.42 12.28 -24.09
CA THR A 243 19.86 11.14 -23.36
C THR A 243 20.66 10.90 -22.08
N VAL A 244 19.93 10.47 -21.05
CA VAL A 244 20.50 10.05 -19.76
C VAL A 244 20.24 8.57 -19.55
N THR A 245 21.18 7.88 -18.92
CA THR A 245 21.11 6.42 -18.69
C THR A 245 20.88 6.15 -17.20
N PRO A 246 19.87 5.36 -16.80
CA PRO A 246 19.70 4.98 -15.41
C PRO A 246 20.86 4.05 -14.99
N VAL A 247 21.54 4.41 -13.90
CA VAL A 247 22.61 3.60 -13.27
C VAL A 247 22.18 3.00 -11.94
N LEU A 248 21.03 3.42 -11.41
CA LEU A 248 20.38 2.84 -10.24
C LEU A 248 18.86 3.04 -10.37
N GLY A 249 18.07 2.00 -10.06
CA GLY A 249 16.62 2.02 -10.22
C GLY A 249 15.92 3.08 -9.37
N HIS A 250 16.39 3.26 -8.14
CA HIS A 250 15.85 4.23 -7.20
C HIS A 250 16.98 4.87 -6.41
N ALA A 251 16.93 6.20 -6.25
CA ALA A 251 17.87 6.93 -5.43
C ALA A 251 17.17 8.02 -4.63
N ASN A 252 17.64 8.22 -3.39
CA ASN A 252 17.23 9.37 -2.60
C ASN A 252 17.77 10.65 -3.25
N MET A 253 16.86 11.49 -3.75
CA MET A 253 17.21 12.66 -4.54
C MET A 253 18.17 13.63 -3.84
N ASN A 254 18.25 13.63 -2.51
CA ASN A 254 19.05 14.58 -1.72
C ASN A 254 20.42 14.02 -1.27
N THR A 255 20.79 12.80 -1.65
CA THR A 255 21.96 12.09 -1.09
C THR A 255 23.18 12.05 -1.99
N VAL A 256 23.07 12.49 -3.24
CA VAL A 256 24.23 12.56 -4.15
C VAL A 256 25.26 13.54 -3.59
N ARG A 257 26.47 13.05 -3.29
CA ARG A 257 27.61 13.82 -2.80
C ARG A 257 28.87 13.41 -3.53
N GLN A 258 29.69 14.40 -3.88
CA GLN A 258 31.02 14.14 -4.41
C GLN A 258 31.89 13.54 -3.29
N ALA A 259 32.63 12.49 -3.62
CA ALA A 259 33.61 11.87 -2.76
C ALA A 259 34.96 11.77 -3.50
N PRO A 260 36.08 11.51 -2.80
CA PRO A 260 37.33 11.15 -3.44
C PRO A 260 37.13 9.97 -4.40
N GLY A 261 37.61 10.08 -5.64
CA GLY A 261 37.53 9.00 -6.63
C GLY A 261 36.14 8.71 -7.22
N GLY A 262 35.07 9.41 -6.80
CA GLY A 262 33.73 9.12 -7.30
C GLY A 262 32.59 9.89 -6.63
N VAL A 263 31.41 9.29 -6.64
CA VAL A 263 30.18 9.92 -6.14
C VAL A 263 29.47 8.95 -5.21
N VAL A 264 29.13 9.41 -4.02
CA VAL A 264 28.27 8.63 -3.12
C VAL A 264 26.82 9.01 -3.37
N ALA A 265 25.95 8.01 -3.51
CA ALA A 265 24.51 8.17 -3.55
C ALA A 265 23.84 7.04 -2.76
N VAL A 266 22.68 7.32 -2.16
CA VAL A 266 21.91 6.32 -1.40
C VAL A 266 20.74 5.85 -2.25
N GLY A 267 20.63 4.54 -2.46
CA GLY A 267 19.61 3.94 -3.31
C GLY A 267 19.80 2.44 -3.57
N GLY A 268 18.93 1.88 -4.39
CA GLY A 268 18.92 0.45 -4.70
C GLY A 268 18.16 0.11 -5.98
N SER A 269 18.23 -1.16 -6.39
CA SER A 269 17.34 -1.69 -7.44
C SER A 269 15.92 -1.97 -6.96
N SER A 270 15.72 -2.05 -5.64
CA SER A 270 14.43 -2.25 -4.96
C SER A 270 14.52 -1.77 -3.51
N ALA A 271 13.40 -1.77 -2.78
CA ALA A 271 13.40 -1.51 -1.34
C ALA A 271 14.32 -2.45 -0.53
N THR A 272 14.59 -3.67 -1.02
CA THR A 272 15.44 -4.68 -0.35
C THR A 272 16.93 -4.60 -0.69
N ASP A 273 17.30 -3.75 -1.65
CA ASP A 273 18.68 -3.53 -2.11
C ASP A 273 19.14 -2.09 -1.82
N TRP A 274 18.58 -1.47 -0.78
CA TRP A 274 18.94 -0.10 -0.42
C TRP A 274 20.33 -0.04 0.23
N ALA A 275 21.17 0.89 -0.20
CA ALA A 275 22.51 1.05 0.33
C ALA A 275 23.05 2.46 0.05
N ALA A 276 24.00 2.92 0.87
CA ALA A 276 24.95 3.93 0.42
C ALA A 276 25.92 3.27 -0.57
N ARG A 277 26.06 3.88 -1.75
CA ARG A 277 26.84 3.32 -2.86
C ARG A 277 27.87 4.32 -3.34
N LEU A 278 29.11 3.87 -3.50
CA LEU A 278 30.15 4.63 -4.18
C LEU A 278 30.13 4.29 -5.67
N PHE A 279 29.83 5.31 -6.48
CA PHE A 279 29.88 5.25 -7.93
C PHE A 279 31.23 5.74 -8.43
N THR A 280 31.92 4.88 -9.17
CA THR A 280 33.21 5.19 -9.81
C THR A 280 33.10 4.99 -11.31
N ALA A 281 34.08 5.48 -12.09
CA ALA A 281 34.07 5.31 -13.54
C ALA A 281 34.14 3.82 -13.92
N GLY A 282 33.17 3.35 -14.71
CA GLY A 282 33.17 1.99 -15.24
C GLY A 282 34.07 1.83 -16.46
N PRO A 283 34.32 0.58 -16.90
CA PRO A 283 35.19 0.27 -18.03
C PRO A 283 34.76 0.89 -19.37
N ASP A 284 33.46 1.13 -19.54
CA ASP A 284 32.82 1.73 -20.72
C ASP A 284 32.56 3.24 -20.58
N GLY A 285 33.03 3.85 -19.47
CA GLY A 285 32.75 5.24 -19.11
C GLY A 285 31.44 5.45 -18.35
N THR A 286 30.55 4.45 -18.27
CA THR A 286 29.33 4.52 -17.46
C THR A 286 29.68 4.27 -16.00
N PRO A 287 29.25 5.12 -15.05
CA PRO A 287 29.56 4.90 -13.64
C PRO A 287 28.96 3.61 -13.09
N VAL A 288 29.74 2.88 -12.29
CA VAL A 288 29.32 1.64 -11.61
C VAL A 288 29.27 1.87 -10.11
N GLY A 289 28.13 1.56 -9.49
CA GLY A 289 27.90 1.72 -8.06
C GLY A 289 28.23 0.46 -7.27
N THR A 290 29.12 0.57 -6.29
CA THR A 290 29.42 -0.49 -5.30
C THR A 290 28.80 -0.12 -3.96
N ALA A 291 28.05 -1.03 -3.33
CA ALA A 291 27.53 -0.82 -1.98
C ALA A 291 28.69 -0.72 -0.97
N VAL A 292 28.70 0.35 -0.18
CA VAL A 292 29.70 0.60 0.87
C VAL A 292 29.09 0.52 2.27
N ASP A 293 27.79 0.75 2.38
CA ASP A 293 27.03 0.56 3.62
C ASP A 293 25.59 0.13 3.27
N SER A 294 25.14 -0.99 3.84
CA SER A 294 23.81 -1.54 3.57
C SER A 294 22.75 -0.83 4.40
N ASP A 295 21.62 -0.49 3.79
CA ASP A 295 20.44 0.03 4.48
C ASP A 295 19.34 -1.04 4.40
N PRO A 296 19.25 -1.93 5.41
CA PRO A 296 18.36 -3.08 5.35
C PRO A 296 16.90 -2.63 5.30
N ALA A 297 16.11 -3.26 4.43
CA ALA A 297 14.68 -3.00 4.36
C ALA A 297 14.00 -3.26 5.70
N VAL A 298 13.18 -2.30 6.12
CA VAL A 298 12.27 -2.46 7.26
C VAL A 298 10.89 -2.82 6.68
N PRO A 299 10.35 -4.01 7.00
CA PRO A 299 9.00 -4.36 6.58
C PRO A 299 7.99 -3.31 7.08
N ALA A 300 7.12 -2.85 6.19
CA ALA A 300 6.02 -1.97 6.58
C ALA A 300 5.11 -2.70 7.58
N PRO A 301 4.70 -2.08 8.69
CA PRO A 301 3.68 -2.64 9.56
C PRO A 301 2.41 -2.92 8.75
N LEU A 302 1.84 -4.11 8.96
CA LEU A 302 0.55 -4.46 8.43
C LEU A 302 -0.50 -4.22 9.51
N ASP A 303 -1.48 -3.40 9.18
CA ASP A 303 -2.55 -2.95 10.06
C ASP A 303 -3.88 -3.65 9.76
N GLY A 304 -3.95 -4.34 8.62
CA GLY A 304 -5.08 -5.18 8.30
C GLY A 304 -4.83 -6.06 7.09
N LEU A 305 -5.51 -7.20 7.11
CA LEU A 305 -5.47 -8.22 6.07
C LEU A 305 -6.90 -8.69 5.82
N ALA A 306 -7.37 -8.64 4.59
CA ALA A 306 -8.65 -9.24 4.23
C ALA A 306 -8.51 -10.04 2.95
N LEU A 307 -9.20 -11.17 2.86
CA LEU A 307 -9.22 -12.02 1.69
C LEU A 307 -10.67 -12.33 1.37
N GLY A 308 -11.10 -12.08 0.13
CA GLY A 308 -12.45 -12.39 -0.28
C GLY A 308 -12.57 -12.50 -1.78
N ASN A 309 -13.18 -13.60 -2.24
CA ASN A 309 -13.40 -13.89 -3.65
C ASN A 309 -12.10 -13.78 -4.49
N ARG A 310 -11.00 -14.35 -3.97
CA ARG A 310 -9.66 -14.32 -4.56
C ARG A 310 -9.01 -12.93 -4.68
N GLU A 311 -9.47 -11.96 -3.93
CA GLU A 311 -8.83 -10.65 -3.82
C GLU A 311 -8.23 -10.47 -2.43
N LEU A 312 -6.92 -10.23 -2.37
CA LEU A 312 -6.17 -10.02 -1.13
C LEU A 312 -5.96 -8.52 -0.90
N PHE A 313 -6.57 -8.00 0.16
CA PHE A 313 -6.40 -6.63 0.63
C PHE A 313 -5.40 -6.55 1.77
N MET A 314 -4.50 -5.57 1.70
CA MET A 314 -3.44 -5.32 2.66
C MET A 314 -3.46 -3.85 3.05
N ILE A 315 -3.56 -3.56 4.35
CA ILE A 315 -3.46 -2.21 4.87
C ILE A 315 -2.08 -2.03 5.46
N ARG A 316 -1.27 -1.18 4.82
CA ARG A 316 0.13 -0.96 5.21
C ARG A 316 0.29 0.45 5.77
N ARG A 317 1.00 0.55 6.89
CA ARG A 317 1.43 1.82 7.46
C ARG A 317 2.75 2.24 6.82
N LEU A 318 2.79 3.43 6.22
CA LEU A 318 4.03 3.98 5.69
C LEU A 318 4.86 4.65 6.78
N SER A 319 6.19 4.65 6.61
CA SER A 319 7.14 5.30 7.53
C SER A 319 6.94 6.83 7.64
N ALA A 320 6.40 7.45 6.59
CA ALA A 320 6.00 8.87 6.59
C ALA A 320 4.71 9.15 7.38
N GLY A 321 4.05 8.11 7.90
CA GLY A 321 2.74 8.15 8.54
C GLY A 321 1.60 7.86 7.56
N GLY A 322 0.49 7.36 8.09
CA GLY A 322 -0.73 7.05 7.35
C GLY A 322 -0.79 5.62 6.80
N ASP A 323 -2.02 5.12 6.70
CA ASP A 323 -2.33 3.80 6.20
C ASP A 323 -2.74 3.87 4.73
N TYR A 324 -2.44 2.82 3.98
CA TYR A 324 -2.78 2.70 2.57
C TYR A 324 -3.27 1.28 2.29
N VAL A 325 -4.36 1.19 1.54
CA VAL A 325 -4.94 -0.08 1.11
C VAL A 325 -4.33 -0.46 -0.24
N TYR A 326 -3.79 -1.66 -0.29
CA TYR A 326 -3.34 -2.31 -1.51
C TYR A 326 -4.13 -3.58 -1.74
N ASP A 327 -4.42 -3.88 -2.98
CA ASP A 327 -5.11 -5.10 -3.40
C ASP A 327 -4.28 -5.86 -4.43
N ARG A 328 -4.51 -7.18 -4.49
CA ARG A 328 -4.04 -8.01 -5.58
C ARG A 328 -4.90 -9.26 -5.72
N THR A 329 -5.17 -9.62 -6.96
CA THR A 329 -5.81 -10.89 -7.27
C THR A 329 -4.87 -12.04 -6.97
N VAL A 330 -5.41 -13.09 -6.35
CA VAL A 330 -4.69 -14.31 -6.01
C VAL A 330 -5.27 -15.52 -6.75
N GLN A 331 -4.43 -16.51 -6.98
CA GLN A 331 -4.85 -17.81 -7.50
C GLN A 331 -4.33 -18.88 -6.56
N LEU A 332 -5.27 -19.65 -6.02
CA LEU A 332 -4.97 -20.81 -5.20
C LEU A 332 -4.33 -21.92 -6.05
N GLY A 333 -3.51 -22.75 -5.41
CA GLY A 333 -2.79 -23.84 -6.03
C GLY A 333 -1.55 -24.21 -5.20
N SER A 334 -0.72 -25.10 -5.73
CA SER A 334 0.54 -25.49 -5.10
C SER A 334 1.69 -25.47 -6.13
N PRO A 335 2.54 -24.42 -6.16
CA PRO A 335 2.44 -23.21 -5.32
C PRO A 335 1.31 -22.28 -5.79
N PRO A 336 0.72 -21.48 -4.89
CA PRO A 336 -0.22 -20.44 -5.29
C PRO A 336 0.48 -19.34 -6.09
N SER A 337 -0.28 -18.55 -6.84
CA SER A 337 0.24 -17.39 -7.59
C SER A 337 -0.55 -16.12 -7.32
N TYR A 338 0.03 -14.98 -7.63
CA TYR A 338 -0.56 -13.67 -7.36
C TYR A 338 -0.30 -12.70 -8.51
N GLY A 339 -1.27 -11.81 -8.76
CA GLY A 339 -1.18 -10.75 -9.75
C GLY A 339 -0.31 -9.58 -9.28
N ALA A 340 -0.20 -8.55 -10.10
CA ALA A 340 0.43 -7.29 -9.69
C ALA A 340 -0.29 -6.71 -8.47
N GLU A 341 0.47 -6.05 -7.60
CA GLU A 341 -0.12 -5.26 -6.52
C GLU A 341 -0.62 -3.93 -7.08
N TRP A 342 -1.79 -3.50 -6.61
CA TRP A 342 -2.41 -2.26 -7.03
C TRP A 342 -2.71 -1.36 -5.82
N TYR A 343 -2.62 -0.05 -6.04
CA TYR A 343 -3.02 0.92 -5.04
C TYR A 343 -4.55 1.07 -5.05
N PHE A 344 -5.21 0.53 -4.03
CA PHE A 344 -6.66 0.54 -3.93
C PHE A 344 -7.20 1.92 -3.51
N GLY A 345 -6.54 2.55 -2.53
CA GLY A 345 -6.90 3.85 -2.00
C GLY A 345 -6.37 4.08 -0.58
N GLN A 346 -6.66 5.27 -0.04
CA GLN A 346 -6.45 5.50 1.39
C GLN A 346 -7.64 4.92 2.17
N PRO A 347 -7.42 4.29 3.33
CA PRO A 347 -8.52 3.94 4.21
C PRO A 347 -9.14 5.23 4.75
N PHE A 348 -10.46 5.21 4.93
CA PHE A 348 -11.20 6.37 5.43
C PHE A 348 -11.01 6.59 6.93
N ALA A 349 -10.45 5.60 7.62
CA ALA A 349 -10.12 5.65 9.04
C ALA A 349 -8.72 5.07 9.26
N PRO A 350 -7.95 5.59 10.24
CA PRO A 350 -6.75 4.90 10.70
C PRO A 350 -7.11 3.49 11.14
N THR A 351 -6.40 2.51 10.61
CA THR A 351 -6.53 1.09 10.97
C THR A 351 -5.42 0.73 11.93
N ASP A 352 -5.14 1.59 12.90
CA ASP A 352 -3.99 1.39 13.77
C ASP A 352 -4.25 0.22 14.73
N CYS A 353 -3.75 -0.95 14.37
CA CYS A 353 -3.92 -2.16 15.16
C CYS A 353 -2.79 -2.38 16.18
N ASP A 354 -2.13 -1.31 16.64
CA ASP A 354 -1.20 -1.36 17.78
C ASP A 354 -1.94 -1.56 19.12
N SER A 355 -3.26 -1.31 19.16
CA SER A 355 -4.12 -1.53 20.33
C SER A 355 -5.55 -1.90 19.96
N THR A 356 -6.27 -2.61 20.83
CA THR A 356 -7.67 -2.99 20.59
C THR A 356 -8.61 -1.79 20.47
N ALA A 357 -8.27 -0.64 21.06
CA ALA A 357 -9.13 0.55 21.02
C ALA A 357 -9.09 1.27 19.66
N THR A 358 -8.00 1.09 18.91
CA THR A 358 -7.74 1.75 17.63
C THR A 358 -7.87 0.78 16.44
N CYS A 359 -7.86 -0.53 16.70
CA CYS A 359 -7.91 -1.55 15.67
C CYS A 359 -9.31 -1.68 15.05
N ASN A 360 -9.42 -1.30 13.78
CA ASN A 360 -10.65 -1.38 12.99
C ASN A 360 -10.44 -2.32 11.78
N SER A 361 -10.25 -3.61 12.04
CA SER A 361 -9.83 -4.56 11.00
C SER A 361 -10.81 -4.62 9.82
N PRO A 362 -10.28 -4.73 8.57
CA PRO A 362 -11.09 -4.69 7.36
C PRO A 362 -11.88 -5.98 7.12
N ILE A 363 -12.96 -5.87 6.36
CA ILE A 363 -13.72 -7.01 5.84
C ILE A 363 -13.81 -6.91 4.32
N ALA A 364 -13.36 -7.95 3.60
CA ALA A 364 -13.59 -8.06 2.16
C ALA A 364 -15.08 -8.37 1.93
N THR A 365 -15.72 -7.63 1.02
CA THR A 365 -17.16 -7.76 0.73
C THR A 365 -17.46 -8.81 -0.33
N GLY A 366 -16.45 -9.37 -0.99
CA GLY A 366 -16.56 -10.42 -2.01
C GLY A 366 -16.87 -9.94 -3.43
N ASP A 367 -17.17 -8.65 -3.61
CA ASP A 367 -17.43 -8.02 -4.92
C ASP A 367 -16.29 -7.09 -5.37
N GLY A 368 -15.08 -7.31 -4.85
CA GLY A 368 -13.90 -6.49 -5.12
C GLY A 368 -13.82 -5.21 -4.29
N ASN A 369 -14.70 -5.05 -3.29
CA ASN A 369 -14.67 -3.94 -2.36
C ASN A 369 -14.17 -4.37 -0.97
N ILE A 370 -13.87 -3.38 -0.14
CA ILE A 370 -13.45 -3.55 1.25
C ILE A 370 -14.30 -2.66 2.16
N SER A 371 -14.63 -3.17 3.35
CA SER A 371 -15.41 -2.46 4.36
C SER A 371 -14.61 -2.26 5.65
N GLN A 372 -14.73 -1.07 6.24
CA GLN A 372 -14.03 -0.69 7.46
C GLN A 372 -14.91 0.17 8.36
N LEU A 373 -14.63 0.14 9.67
CA LEU A 373 -15.22 1.06 10.63
C LEU A 373 -14.44 2.37 10.65
N TRP A 374 -15.15 3.47 10.47
CA TRP A 374 -14.66 4.82 10.70
C TRP A 374 -15.29 5.38 11.97
N SER A 375 -14.56 5.25 13.08
CA SER A 375 -14.99 5.76 14.37
C SER A 375 -15.11 7.29 14.35
N ASN A 376 -16.22 7.82 14.88
CA ASN A 376 -16.50 9.26 14.93
C ASN A 376 -16.30 10.00 13.58
N ALA A 377 -16.66 9.35 12.47
CA ALA A 377 -16.52 9.87 11.11
C ALA A 377 -17.18 11.24 10.90
N ASN A 378 -18.31 11.49 11.55
CA ASN A 378 -19.09 12.70 11.36
C ASN A 378 -19.93 13.06 12.60
N ALA A 379 -20.76 14.10 12.49
CA ALA A 379 -21.64 14.55 13.58
C ALA A 379 -22.65 13.50 14.04
N GLN A 380 -22.90 12.45 13.25
CA GLN A 380 -23.77 11.33 13.59
C GLN A 380 -23.03 10.21 14.36
N GLY A 381 -21.70 10.31 14.50
CA GLY A 381 -20.87 9.34 15.19
C GLY A 381 -20.06 8.49 14.22
N ASP A 382 -20.04 7.19 14.46
CA ASP A 382 -19.34 6.21 13.63
C ASP A 382 -19.98 6.08 12.23
N ALA A 383 -19.18 5.68 11.24
CA ALA A 383 -19.64 5.26 9.93
C ALA A 383 -18.98 3.93 9.54
N VAL A 384 -19.69 3.09 8.80
CA VAL A 384 -19.09 1.94 8.12
C VAL A 384 -18.91 2.29 6.66
N THR A 385 -17.70 2.11 6.14
CA THR A 385 -17.39 2.37 4.73
C THR A 385 -17.59 1.11 3.90
N VAL A 386 -18.07 1.26 2.67
CA VAL A 386 -17.91 0.26 1.61
C VAL A 386 -17.13 0.96 0.51
N GLN A 387 -15.84 0.64 0.42
CA GLN A 387 -14.87 1.32 -0.43
C GLN A 387 -14.60 0.53 -1.70
N SER A 388 -14.64 1.23 -2.82
CA SER A 388 -14.27 0.76 -4.16
C SER A 388 -12.92 1.32 -4.61
N PRO A 389 -12.27 0.71 -5.62
CA PRO A 389 -10.99 1.17 -6.14
C PRO A 389 -11.01 2.67 -6.50
N GLY A 390 -9.93 3.40 -6.17
CA GLY A 390 -9.81 4.83 -6.46
C GLY A 390 -10.40 5.76 -5.39
N SER A 391 -10.48 5.29 -4.13
CA SER A 391 -10.91 6.06 -2.95
C SER A 391 -12.36 6.57 -2.98
N SER A 392 -13.27 5.92 -3.71
CA SER A 392 -14.71 6.20 -3.57
C SER A 392 -15.30 5.26 -2.53
N ALA A 393 -16.03 5.78 -1.54
CA ALA A 393 -16.74 4.94 -0.58
C ALA A 393 -18.15 5.45 -0.31
N VAL A 394 -19.06 4.52 -0.05
CA VAL A 394 -20.36 4.83 0.54
C VAL A 394 -20.27 4.69 2.06
N LEU A 395 -20.86 5.65 2.78
CA LEU A 395 -20.89 5.67 4.24
C LEU A 395 -22.26 5.23 4.75
N VAL A 396 -22.29 4.10 5.45
CA VAL A 396 -23.42 3.72 6.29
C VAL A 396 -23.26 4.39 7.64
N THR A 397 -24.22 5.22 8.04
CA THR A 397 -24.15 6.00 9.29
C THR A 397 -25.22 5.55 10.28
N PRO A 398 -24.88 4.73 11.29
CA PRO A 398 -25.82 4.17 12.26
C PRO A 398 -26.40 5.19 13.24
N GLY A 399 -25.79 6.36 13.38
CA GLY A 399 -26.14 7.32 14.43
C GLY A 399 -25.71 6.86 15.83
N ALA A 400 -24.60 6.12 15.92
CA ALA A 400 -24.08 5.51 17.14
C ALA A 400 -22.55 5.65 17.18
N THR A 401 -21.96 5.40 18.35
CA THR A 401 -20.52 5.57 18.61
C THR A 401 -19.97 4.40 19.43
N GLY A 402 -18.66 4.19 19.35
CA GLY A 402 -17.96 3.15 20.11
C GLY A 402 -18.42 1.74 19.74
N GLY A 403 -18.82 1.56 18.48
CA GLY A 403 -19.31 0.27 17.99
C GLY A 403 -18.24 -0.60 17.35
N THR A 404 -18.69 -1.71 16.78
CA THR A 404 -17.85 -2.69 16.07
C THR A 404 -18.51 -3.10 14.77
N LEU A 405 -17.71 -3.21 13.71
CA LEU A 405 -18.12 -3.82 12.44
C LEU A 405 -18.07 -5.34 12.61
N ILE A 406 -19.20 -6.01 12.35
CA ILE A 406 -19.36 -7.45 12.59
C ILE A 406 -19.15 -8.24 11.31
N ASP A 407 -19.84 -7.86 10.24
CA ASP A 407 -19.76 -8.53 8.95
C ASP A 407 -20.08 -7.57 7.80
N ALA A 408 -19.56 -7.88 6.61
CA ALA A 408 -19.82 -7.17 5.37
C ALA A 408 -19.90 -8.16 4.21
N GLU A 409 -20.85 -7.95 3.30
CA GLU A 409 -21.02 -8.77 2.10
C GLU A 409 -21.74 -7.99 1.00
N GLY A 410 -21.06 -7.83 -0.13
CA GLY A 410 -21.42 -6.89 -1.19
C GLY A 410 -21.74 -5.51 -0.60
N ARG A 411 -22.98 -5.08 -0.82
CA ARG A 411 -23.53 -3.81 -0.32
C ARG A 411 -23.99 -3.82 1.14
N TYR A 412 -24.10 -4.97 1.79
CA TYR A 412 -24.68 -5.07 3.13
C TYR A 412 -23.60 -5.08 4.21
N VAL A 413 -23.89 -4.43 5.34
CA VAL A 413 -23.00 -4.37 6.50
C VAL A 413 -23.78 -4.59 7.79
N VAL A 414 -23.13 -5.20 8.78
CA VAL A 414 -23.69 -5.38 10.13
C VAL A 414 -22.80 -4.69 11.14
N TYR A 415 -23.37 -3.75 11.89
CA TYR A 415 -22.65 -2.94 12.88
C TYR A 415 -23.33 -3.01 14.25
N ASN A 416 -22.56 -3.26 15.30
CA ASN A 416 -23.04 -3.19 16.68
C ASN A 416 -22.70 -1.83 17.28
N GLY A 417 -23.71 -1.01 17.58
CA GLY A 417 -23.53 0.32 18.18
C GLY A 417 -23.30 0.26 19.69
N GLY A 418 -22.13 0.71 20.14
CA GLY A 418 -21.77 0.70 21.56
C GLY A 418 -22.64 1.63 22.40
N SER A 419 -22.82 2.88 21.97
CA SER A 419 -23.61 3.87 22.71
C SER A 419 -25.12 3.64 22.70
N THR A 420 -25.64 2.89 21.72
CA THR A 420 -27.07 2.63 21.58
C THR A 420 -27.48 1.21 21.98
N ASN A 421 -26.51 0.30 22.13
CA ASN A 421 -26.71 -1.13 22.34
C ASN A 421 -27.68 -1.76 21.32
N LYS A 422 -27.60 -1.29 20.07
CA LYS A 422 -28.38 -1.80 18.94
C LYS A 422 -27.46 -2.30 17.84
N GLN A 423 -27.85 -3.37 17.18
CA GLN A 423 -27.27 -3.83 15.95
C GLN A 423 -27.99 -3.19 14.76
N TYR A 424 -27.23 -2.67 13.82
CA TYR A 424 -27.69 -1.97 12.63
C TYR A 424 -27.33 -2.78 11.40
N ILE A 425 -28.31 -2.94 10.53
CA ILE A 425 -28.15 -3.57 9.23
C ILE A 425 -28.13 -2.43 8.20
N GLY A 426 -27.00 -2.27 7.55
CA GLY A 426 -26.76 -1.25 6.53
C GLY A 426 -26.86 -1.81 5.13
N ASP A 427 -27.15 -0.91 4.18
CA ASP A 427 -27.17 -1.17 2.75
C ASP A 427 -26.56 0.04 2.04
N ALA A 428 -25.38 -0.16 1.46
CA ALA A 428 -24.63 0.87 0.75
C ALA A 428 -25.38 1.46 -0.46
N ASP A 429 -26.24 0.73 -1.17
CA ASP A 429 -27.01 1.34 -2.27
C ASP A 429 -28.41 1.82 -1.84
N ALA A 430 -28.75 1.74 -0.55
CA ALA A 430 -29.98 2.37 -0.07
C ALA A 430 -29.93 3.89 -0.29
N GLY A 431 -31.07 4.50 -0.62
CA GLY A 431 -31.14 5.96 -0.76
C GLY A 431 -31.16 6.67 0.61
N GLY A 432 -30.80 7.96 0.62
CA GLY A 432 -30.90 8.83 1.78
C GLY A 432 -29.58 9.02 2.52
N ASN A 433 -29.62 9.60 3.72
CA ASN A 433 -28.41 10.07 4.42
C ASN A 433 -27.81 9.06 5.41
N SER A 434 -28.54 7.98 5.76
CA SER A 434 -28.09 7.02 6.79
C SER A 434 -27.73 5.64 6.25
N HIS A 435 -28.26 5.24 5.08
CA HIS A 435 -28.04 3.91 4.49
C HIS A 435 -28.35 2.72 5.44
N VAL A 436 -29.05 2.96 6.56
CA VAL A 436 -29.50 1.92 7.49
C VAL A 436 -30.85 1.37 7.05
N LEU A 437 -30.93 0.05 6.83
CA LEU A 437 -32.19 -0.63 6.53
C LEU A 437 -33.08 -0.75 7.76
N PHE A 438 -32.51 -1.28 8.86
CA PHE A 438 -33.19 -1.42 10.15
C PHE A 438 -32.20 -1.64 11.29
N SER A 439 -32.71 -1.56 12.53
CA SER A 439 -31.95 -1.89 13.73
C SER A 439 -32.69 -2.93 14.58
N ARG A 440 -31.94 -3.65 15.41
CA ARG A 440 -32.41 -4.72 16.32
C ARG A 440 -31.55 -4.78 17.58
N PRO A 441 -31.95 -5.50 18.65
CA PRO A 441 -31.06 -5.79 19.76
C PRO A 441 -29.79 -6.52 19.30
N VAL A 442 -28.66 -6.24 19.95
CA VAL A 442 -27.39 -6.90 19.64
C VAL A 442 -27.48 -8.39 19.96
N THR A 443 -27.23 -9.21 18.93
CA THR A 443 -27.05 -10.67 18.99
C THR A 443 -26.03 -11.06 17.91
N ALA A 444 -25.57 -12.31 17.90
CA ALA A 444 -24.74 -12.81 16.81
C ALA A 444 -25.45 -12.62 15.44
N ALA A 445 -24.67 -12.37 14.39
CA ALA A 445 -25.19 -12.19 13.05
C ALA A 445 -24.13 -12.55 12.01
N ALA A 446 -24.56 -13.16 10.90
CA ALA A 446 -23.71 -13.41 9.74
C ALA A 446 -24.48 -13.13 8.45
N LEU A 447 -23.93 -12.33 7.56
CA LEU A 447 -24.48 -12.08 6.23
C LEU A 447 -24.28 -13.31 5.36
N ALA A 448 -25.25 -13.58 4.49
CA ALA A 448 -25.21 -14.58 3.43
C ALA A 448 -26.02 -14.05 2.25
N GLY A 449 -25.34 -13.42 1.29
CA GLY A 449 -25.96 -12.70 0.17
C GLY A 449 -26.93 -11.62 0.66
N SER A 450 -28.19 -11.70 0.22
CA SER A 450 -29.27 -10.77 0.61
C SER A 450 -29.98 -11.14 1.91
N THR A 451 -29.39 -12.02 2.71
CA THR A 451 -29.96 -12.52 3.96
C THR A 451 -28.99 -12.37 5.12
N VAL A 452 -29.51 -12.48 6.34
CA VAL A 452 -28.70 -12.54 7.57
C VAL A 452 -29.16 -13.71 8.43
N TRP A 453 -28.20 -14.52 8.88
CA TRP A 453 -28.38 -15.51 9.93
C TRP A 453 -28.32 -14.85 11.29
N VAL A 454 -29.28 -15.17 12.16
CA VAL A 454 -29.34 -14.69 13.54
C VAL A 454 -29.78 -15.82 14.48
N PRO A 455 -29.48 -15.76 15.78
CA PRO A 455 -30.05 -16.69 16.74
C PRO A 455 -31.59 -16.63 16.75
N GLY A 456 -32.22 -17.80 16.83
CA GLY A 456 -33.67 -17.92 16.99
C GLY A 456 -34.13 -17.63 18.42
N THR A 457 -35.41 -17.86 18.68
CA THR A 457 -36.04 -17.59 19.99
C THR A 457 -35.72 -18.64 21.06
N THR A 458 -35.07 -19.74 20.67
CA THR A 458 -34.73 -20.87 21.55
C THR A 458 -33.26 -21.21 21.36
N ALA A 459 -32.58 -21.62 22.44
CA ALA A 459 -31.20 -22.09 22.37
C ALA A 459 -31.06 -23.21 21.31
N GLY A 460 -29.96 -23.19 20.55
CA GLY A 460 -29.71 -24.17 19.48
C GLY A 460 -30.56 -24.00 18.23
N THR A 461 -31.18 -22.83 18.03
CA THR A 461 -31.89 -22.50 16.79
C THR A 461 -31.29 -21.29 16.11
N LEU A 462 -31.19 -21.33 14.79
CA LEU A 462 -30.77 -20.21 13.94
C LEU A 462 -31.89 -19.87 12.95
N THR A 463 -32.06 -18.60 12.65
CA THR A 463 -33.06 -18.08 11.71
C THR A 463 -32.38 -17.25 10.64
N GLN A 464 -32.67 -17.55 9.38
CA GLN A 464 -32.26 -16.72 8.26
C GLN A 464 -33.36 -15.72 7.93
N ILE A 465 -33.01 -14.45 7.83
CA ILE A 465 -33.93 -13.35 7.56
C ILE A 465 -33.53 -12.67 6.25
N ASP A 466 -34.50 -12.46 5.36
CA ASP A 466 -34.32 -11.67 4.15
C ASP A 466 -34.19 -10.18 4.51
N LEU A 467 -33.12 -9.53 4.07
CA LEU A 467 -32.77 -8.16 4.49
C LEU A 467 -33.76 -7.11 3.97
N THR A 468 -34.42 -7.38 2.85
CA THR A 468 -35.33 -6.42 2.20
C THR A 468 -36.74 -6.54 2.77
N THR A 469 -37.29 -7.74 2.79
CA THR A 469 -38.66 -8.05 3.23
C THR A 469 -38.78 -8.24 4.73
N ARG A 470 -37.65 -8.48 5.43
CA ARG A 470 -37.55 -8.77 6.86
C ARG A 470 -38.34 -10.02 7.29
N ARG A 471 -38.58 -10.92 6.34
CA ARG A 471 -39.27 -12.18 6.60
C ARG A 471 -38.25 -13.27 6.87
N THR A 472 -38.62 -14.19 7.75
CA THR A 472 -37.89 -15.45 7.91
C THR A 472 -37.93 -16.22 6.60
N VAL A 473 -36.74 -16.57 6.12
CA VAL A 473 -36.54 -17.44 4.95
C VAL A 473 -36.60 -18.90 5.40
N GLN A 474 -35.83 -19.22 6.45
CA GLN A 474 -35.78 -20.55 7.04
C GLN A 474 -35.28 -20.50 8.49
N SER A 475 -35.48 -21.60 9.21
CA SER A 475 -34.90 -21.82 10.53
C SER A 475 -34.30 -23.21 10.60
N ILE A 476 -33.13 -23.33 11.23
CA ILE A 476 -32.41 -24.58 11.44
C ILE A 476 -32.21 -24.80 12.94
N ALA A 477 -32.09 -26.07 13.33
CA ALA A 477 -31.86 -26.46 14.72
C ALA A 477 -30.49 -27.14 14.81
N THR A 478 -29.50 -26.40 15.28
CA THR A 478 -28.12 -26.89 15.48
C THR A 478 -28.01 -27.78 16.72
N GLY A 479 -28.96 -27.67 17.65
CA GLY A 479 -28.92 -28.39 18.92
C GLY A 479 -27.92 -27.82 19.92
N ALA A 480 -27.35 -26.63 19.63
CA ALA A 480 -26.44 -25.95 20.55
C ALA A 480 -27.10 -25.72 21.93
N PRO A 481 -26.36 -25.87 23.04
CA PRO A 481 -26.89 -25.68 24.39
C PRO A 481 -27.08 -24.20 24.77
N CYS A 482 -26.77 -23.27 23.85
CA CYS A 482 -26.78 -21.83 24.10
C CYS A 482 -27.54 -21.07 23.00
N VAL A 483 -27.73 -19.77 23.24
CA VAL A 483 -27.94 -18.80 22.17
C VAL A 483 -26.56 -18.39 21.66
N PRO A 484 -26.19 -18.65 20.39
CA PRO A 484 -24.85 -18.38 19.90
C PRO A 484 -24.46 -16.91 20.06
N SER A 485 -23.24 -16.69 20.52
CA SER A 485 -22.61 -15.36 20.67
C SER A 485 -21.87 -14.93 19.42
N GLU A 486 -21.53 -15.88 18.55
CA GLU A 486 -20.89 -15.64 17.27
C GLU A 486 -21.53 -16.50 16.18
N LEU A 487 -21.68 -15.91 14.99
CA LEU A 487 -22.13 -16.57 13.78
C LEU A 487 -21.23 -16.13 12.63
N GLN A 488 -20.93 -17.04 11.73
CA GLN A 488 -20.30 -16.73 10.44
C GLN A 488 -20.98 -17.55 9.35
N SER A 489 -20.91 -17.07 8.11
CA SER A 489 -21.38 -17.83 6.94
C SER A 489 -20.31 -17.84 5.86
N ALA A 490 -20.26 -18.93 5.09
CA ALA A 490 -19.31 -19.08 3.98
C ALA A 490 -19.94 -19.84 2.82
N ALA A 491 -19.57 -19.44 1.60
CA ALA A 491 -20.06 -19.96 0.32
C ALA A 491 -21.60 -20.00 0.21
N GLN A 492 -22.30 -19.21 1.04
CA GLN A 492 -23.74 -19.30 1.30
C GLN A 492 -24.24 -20.71 1.70
N HIS A 493 -23.32 -21.62 2.02
CA HIS A 493 -23.52 -23.05 2.22
C HIS A 493 -23.33 -23.46 3.68
N TRP A 494 -22.34 -22.87 4.34
CA TRP A 494 -21.92 -23.22 5.68
C TRP A 494 -22.32 -22.14 6.68
N VAL A 495 -22.77 -22.55 7.87
CA VAL A 495 -23.07 -21.64 8.97
C VAL A 495 -22.34 -22.07 10.22
N TYR A 496 -21.32 -21.31 10.63
CA TYR A 496 -20.61 -21.50 11.88
C TYR A 496 -21.38 -20.86 13.04
N TRP A 497 -21.41 -21.52 14.18
CA TRP A 497 -21.93 -20.99 15.43
C TRP A 497 -21.01 -21.31 16.59
N SER A 498 -20.95 -20.41 17.57
CA SER A 498 -20.20 -20.63 18.81
C SER A 498 -20.93 -20.08 20.03
N CYS A 499 -20.80 -20.80 21.15
CA CYS A 499 -21.24 -20.40 22.48
C CYS A 499 -20.19 -19.54 23.24
N GLY A 500 -19.24 -18.95 22.52
CA GLY A 500 -18.17 -18.11 23.06
C GLY A 500 -16.81 -18.80 22.94
N THR A 501 -15.75 -18.09 23.32
CA THR A 501 -14.35 -18.51 23.12
C THR A 501 -13.94 -19.80 23.83
N SER A 502 -14.72 -20.28 24.80
CA SER A 502 -14.50 -21.56 25.48
C SER A 502 -15.75 -22.45 25.51
N GLY A 503 -16.79 -22.07 24.75
CA GLY A 503 -18.04 -22.82 24.66
C GLY A 503 -18.00 -23.86 23.53
N PRO A 504 -19.02 -24.72 23.39
CA PRO A 504 -19.14 -25.56 22.21
C PRO A 504 -19.34 -24.70 20.95
N ALA A 505 -18.81 -25.18 19.84
CA ALA A 505 -18.98 -24.60 18.52
C ALA A 505 -19.28 -25.71 17.49
N GLY A 506 -19.88 -25.31 16.37
CA GLY A 506 -20.24 -26.22 15.30
C GLY A 506 -20.33 -25.49 13.97
N VAL A 507 -20.24 -26.25 12.88
CA VAL A 507 -20.53 -25.81 11.52
C VAL A 507 -21.73 -26.58 11.01
N TRP A 508 -22.78 -25.86 10.65
CA TRP A 508 -23.95 -26.43 10.01
C TRP A 508 -23.77 -26.47 8.50
N ASP A 509 -23.92 -27.65 7.92
CA ASP A 509 -23.98 -27.89 6.48
C ASP A 509 -25.44 -27.73 5.99
N LEU A 510 -25.71 -26.71 5.16
CA LEU A 510 -27.05 -26.49 4.62
C LEU A 510 -27.48 -27.53 3.58
N ALA A 511 -26.55 -28.21 2.90
CA ALA A 511 -26.87 -29.26 1.93
C ALA A 511 -27.19 -30.60 2.59
N THR A 512 -26.42 -31.00 3.61
CA THR A 512 -26.62 -32.29 4.30
C THR A 512 -27.53 -32.18 5.51
N GLY A 513 -27.72 -30.98 6.06
CA GLY A 513 -28.51 -30.74 7.26
C GLY A 513 -27.85 -31.28 8.53
N LYS A 514 -26.53 -31.43 8.52
CA LYS A 514 -25.74 -31.92 9.65
C LYS A 514 -25.05 -30.77 10.37
N ASP A 515 -24.96 -30.92 11.68
CA ASP A 515 -24.12 -30.10 12.53
C ASP A 515 -22.80 -30.83 12.81
N ILE A 516 -21.68 -30.20 12.47
CA ILE A 516 -20.35 -30.78 12.60
C ILE A 516 -19.63 -30.06 13.74
N PRO A 517 -19.33 -30.73 14.86
CA PRO A 517 -18.62 -30.12 15.97
C PRO A 517 -17.23 -29.66 15.55
N VAL A 518 -16.84 -28.44 15.94
CA VAL A 518 -15.51 -27.88 15.69
C VAL A 518 -14.95 -27.24 16.97
N PRO A 519 -13.63 -27.01 17.04
CA PRO A 519 -13.04 -26.18 18.08
C PRO A 519 -13.66 -24.78 18.12
N ALA A 520 -13.63 -24.16 19.30
CA ALA A 520 -14.13 -22.81 19.53
C ALA A 520 -12.97 -21.90 19.96
N GLY A 521 -12.94 -20.69 19.41
CA GLY A 521 -11.89 -19.72 19.71
C GLY A 521 -11.90 -18.58 18.71
N LEU A 522 -10.71 -18.07 18.37
CA LEU A 522 -10.53 -17.07 17.32
C LEU A 522 -10.66 -17.73 15.95
N ALA A 523 -11.89 -18.02 15.53
CA ALA A 523 -12.18 -18.78 14.33
C ALA A 523 -12.55 -17.88 13.14
N GLN A 524 -12.22 -18.30 11.92
CA GLN A 524 -12.86 -17.84 10.68
C GLN A 524 -13.29 -19.02 9.81
N LEU A 525 -14.51 -18.95 9.31
CA LEU A 525 -15.13 -19.95 8.44
C LEU A 525 -14.78 -19.67 6.97
N GLY A 526 -14.26 -20.69 6.30
CA GLY A 526 -14.11 -20.77 4.85
C GLY A 526 -15.10 -21.75 4.24
N ASP A 527 -14.97 -21.97 2.94
CA ASP A 527 -15.80 -22.95 2.23
C ASP A 527 -15.41 -24.40 2.61
N GLY A 528 -16.14 -24.99 3.56
CA GLY A 528 -15.94 -26.38 3.99
C GLY A 528 -14.81 -26.58 5.01
N PHE A 529 -14.31 -25.50 5.62
CA PHE A 529 -13.26 -25.57 6.65
C PHE A 529 -13.33 -24.39 7.63
N VAL A 530 -12.70 -24.56 8.80
CA VAL A 530 -12.51 -23.52 9.81
C VAL A 530 -11.03 -23.34 10.10
N VAL A 531 -10.56 -22.09 10.15
CA VAL A 531 -9.22 -21.76 10.64
C VAL A 531 -9.35 -21.13 12.02
N GLU A 532 -8.53 -21.55 12.97
CA GLU A 532 -8.49 -20.98 14.32
C GLU A 532 -7.06 -20.63 14.73
N HIS A 533 -6.90 -19.49 15.41
CA HIS A 533 -5.63 -19.11 16.03
C HIS A 533 -5.57 -19.57 17.49
N ASP A 534 -4.77 -20.61 17.75
CA ASP A 534 -4.34 -20.98 19.10
C ASP A 534 -3.17 -20.08 19.52
N THR A 535 -3.51 -18.92 20.09
CA THR A 535 -2.55 -17.92 20.55
C THR A 535 -1.65 -18.43 21.69
N ALA A 536 -2.08 -19.45 22.44
CA ALA A 536 -1.29 -20.03 23.53
C ALA A 536 -0.22 -20.98 22.98
N ALA A 537 -0.55 -21.75 21.93
CA ALA A 537 0.40 -22.60 21.22
C ALA A 537 1.23 -21.84 20.17
N GLY A 538 0.79 -20.65 19.77
CA GLY A 538 1.41 -19.86 18.69
C GLY A 538 1.21 -20.51 17.32
N LYS A 539 0.00 -21.02 17.05
CA LYS A 539 -0.32 -21.76 15.82
C LYS A 539 -1.65 -21.35 15.20
N LEU A 540 -1.67 -21.32 13.87
CA LEU A 540 -2.91 -21.49 13.13
C LEU A 540 -3.23 -22.99 13.01
N THR A 541 -4.46 -23.34 13.33
CA THR A 541 -5.03 -24.67 13.12
C THR A 541 -6.06 -24.62 12.01
N PHE A 542 -6.18 -25.72 11.30
CA PHE A 542 -7.11 -25.91 10.20
C PHE A 542 -8.00 -27.10 10.53
N THR A 543 -9.31 -26.92 10.45
CA THR A 543 -10.31 -27.97 10.64
C THR A 543 -11.11 -28.15 9.36
N ASP A 544 -10.87 -29.26 8.68
CA ASP A 544 -11.66 -29.69 7.54
C ASP A 544 -13.02 -30.20 8.01
N VAL A 545 -14.12 -29.71 7.41
CA VAL A 545 -15.48 -30.18 7.67
C VAL A 545 -16.22 -30.64 6.40
N HIS A 546 -15.59 -30.66 5.22
CA HIS A 546 -16.27 -30.92 3.94
C HIS A 546 -16.78 -32.36 3.78
N THR A 547 -16.34 -33.28 4.63
CA THR A 547 -16.71 -34.70 4.59
C THR A 547 -17.71 -35.10 5.70
N ASP A 548 -18.45 -34.14 6.25
CA ASP A 548 -19.33 -34.32 7.42
C ASP A 548 -18.62 -34.80 8.71
N THR A 549 -17.28 -34.84 8.71
CA THR A 549 -16.45 -35.23 9.84
C THR A 549 -15.33 -34.22 10.01
N ALA A 550 -15.21 -33.64 11.20
CA ALA A 550 -14.15 -32.69 11.50
C ALA A 550 -12.78 -33.38 11.57
N VAL A 551 -11.82 -32.91 10.77
CA VAL A 551 -10.41 -33.31 10.85
C VAL A 551 -9.56 -32.07 11.09
N THR A 552 -8.96 -31.98 12.27
CA THR A 552 -8.11 -30.85 12.66
C THR A 552 -6.64 -31.17 12.49
N SER A 553 -5.88 -30.22 11.94
CA SER A 553 -4.42 -30.28 11.79
C SER A 553 -3.78 -28.91 12.03
N ASP A 554 -2.48 -28.90 12.31
CA ASP A 554 -1.69 -27.66 12.31
C ASP A 554 -1.56 -27.11 10.89
N LEU A 555 -1.76 -25.81 10.72
CA LEU A 555 -1.63 -25.11 9.44
C LEU A 555 -0.29 -24.39 9.31
N ALA A 556 0.04 -23.56 10.30
CA ALA A 556 1.24 -22.73 10.30
C ALA A 556 1.60 -22.26 11.72
N ASP A 557 2.88 -21.95 11.93
CA ASP A 557 3.30 -21.21 13.11
C ASP A 557 2.87 -19.74 12.98
N LEU A 558 2.13 -19.24 13.96
CA LEU A 558 1.68 -17.85 14.02
C LEU A 558 1.74 -17.38 15.48
N PRO A 559 2.67 -16.50 15.88
CA PRO A 559 2.64 -15.92 17.21
C PRO A 559 1.42 -15.01 17.37
N GLY A 560 1.00 -14.79 18.62
CA GLY A 560 -0.09 -13.86 18.93
C GLY A 560 0.12 -12.48 18.27
N GLY A 561 -0.92 -11.99 17.60
CA GLY A 561 -0.92 -10.68 16.97
C GLY A 561 -0.85 -9.51 17.95
N PRO A 562 -0.85 -8.26 17.44
CA PRO A 562 -0.71 -7.06 18.26
C PRO A 562 -1.94 -6.77 19.13
N VAL A 563 -3.06 -7.44 18.87
CA VAL A 563 -4.32 -7.35 19.60
C VAL A 563 -4.84 -8.74 19.94
N ALA A 564 -5.72 -8.83 20.96
CA ALA A 564 -6.24 -10.11 21.44
C ALA A 564 -7.09 -10.87 20.39
N ASP A 565 -7.79 -10.15 19.52
CA ASP A 565 -8.46 -10.70 18.34
C ASP A 565 -7.71 -10.20 17.10
N ASP A 566 -6.80 -11.01 16.59
CA ASP A 566 -5.94 -10.67 15.46
C ASP A 566 -6.46 -11.17 14.11
N ARG A 567 -7.74 -11.60 14.08
CA ARG A 567 -8.45 -11.88 12.84
C ARG A 567 -8.51 -10.64 11.99
N ARG A 568 -8.21 -10.83 10.70
CA ARG A 568 -8.10 -9.76 9.69
C ARG A 568 -7.04 -8.71 10.02
N VAL A 569 -6.09 -9.04 10.90
CA VAL A 569 -4.89 -8.25 11.20
C VAL A 569 -3.66 -9.03 10.76
N THR A 570 -3.46 -10.22 11.35
CA THR A 570 -2.31 -11.10 11.05
C THR A 570 -2.70 -12.30 10.20
N TRP A 571 -4.00 -12.59 10.04
CA TRP A 571 -4.49 -13.66 9.18
C TRP A 571 -5.93 -13.42 8.73
N ALA A 572 -6.33 -14.02 7.61
CA ALA A 572 -7.67 -13.90 7.04
C ALA A 572 -8.05 -15.16 6.24
N VAL A 573 -9.35 -15.45 6.19
CA VAL A 573 -9.93 -16.55 5.40
C VAL A 573 -10.88 -16.00 4.36
N ASP A 574 -10.80 -16.51 3.13
CA ASP A 574 -11.78 -16.25 2.08
C ASP A 574 -13.06 -17.06 2.32
N LYS A 575 -14.12 -16.37 2.75
CA LYS A 575 -15.43 -17.02 2.97
C LYS A 575 -16.18 -17.39 1.68
N TYR A 576 -15.69 -17.05 0.49
CA TYR A 576 -16.42 -17.24 -0.78
C TYR A 576 -15.94 -18.44 -1.58
N GLN A 577 -14.67 -18.43 -2.01
CA GLN A 577 -14.09 -19.47 -2.88
C GLN A 577 -13.00 -20.29 -2.17
N GLY A 578 -12.81 -20.09 -0.87
CA GLY A 578 -11.72 -20.68 -0.09
C GLY A 578 -10.39 -19.96 -0.27
N GLY A 579 -9.40 -20.31 0.57
CA GLY A 579 -8.10 -19.63 0.65
C GLY A 579 -7.82 -19.05 2.03
N ILE A 580 -6.56 -19.07 2.44
CA ILE A 580 -6.11 -18.58 3.74
C ILE A 580 -4.89 -17.69 3.52
N ALA A 581 -4.86 -16.53 4.15
CA ALA A 581 -3.70 -15.65 4.18
C ALA A 581 -3.23 -15.45 5.62
N TYR A 582 -1.92 -15.49 5.89
CA TYR A 582 -1.36 -15.20 7.21
C TYR A 582 0.00 -14.50 7.13
N VAL A 583 0.35 -13.77 8.18
CA VAL A 583 1.59 -12.99 8.29
C VAL A 583 2.56 -13.71 9.22
N ASP A 584 3.73 -14.11 8.72
CA ASP A 584 4.74 -14.75 9.56
C ASP A 584 5.50 -13.76 10.46
N SER A 585 6.39 -14.28 11.30
CA SER A 585 7.27 -13.47 12.16
C SER A 585 8.22 -12.54 11.40
N GLY A 586 8.53 -12.86 10.14
CA GLY A 586 9.29 -12.02 9.21
C GLY A 586 8.45 -10.97 8.47
N LYS A 587 7.15 -10.88 8.79
CA LYS A 587 6.17 -9.98 8.14
C LYS A 587 5.88 -10.31 6.68
N ASN A 588 6.16 -11.54 6.25
CA ASN A 588 5.75 -12.03 4.94
C ASN A 588 4.30 -12.52 4.98
N ILE A 589 3.55 -12.21 3.93
CA ILE A 589 2.19 -12.73 3.76
C ILE A 589 2.28 -14.05 3.00
N HIS A 590 1.82 -15.12 3.64
CA HIS A 590 1.68 -16.45 3.07
C HIS A 590 0.27 -16.66 2.58
N LEU A 591 0.12 -17.19 1.38
CA LEU A 591 -1.15 -17.64 0.82
C LEU A 591 -1.17 -19.16 0.85
N VAL A 592 -2.28 -19.74 1.32
CA VAL A 592 -2.45 -21.18 1.42
C VAL A 592 -3.74 -21.59 0.70
N ASP A 593 -3.61 -22.58 -0.17
CA ASP A 593 -4.72 -23.32 -0.72
C ASP A 593 -5.13 -24.40 0.31
N PRO A 594 -6.37 -24.38 0.84
CA PRO A 594 -6.82 -25.37 1.81
C PRO A 594 -7.01 -26.77 1.19
N HIS A 595 -6.96 -26.90 -0.14
CA HIS A 595 -7.22 -28.13 -0.88
C HIS A 595 -8.60 -28.75 -0.59
N ILE A 596 -9.55 -27.91 -0.19
CA ILE A 596 -10.95 -28.27 -0.02
C ILE A 596 -11.67 -28.03 -1.35
N PRO A 597 -12.40 -29.02 -1.88
CA PRO A 597 -13.23 -28.80 -3.06
C PRO A 597 -14.23 -27.68 -2.79
N ALA A 598 -14.30 -26.71 -3.70
CA ALA A 598 -15.32 -25.68 -3.62
C ALA A 598 -16.71 -26.33 -3.52
N SER A 599 -17.50 -25.87 -2.57
CA SER A 599 -18.87 -26.32 -2.44
C SER A 599 -19.64 -26.01 -3.71
N PRO A 600 -20.61 -26.85 -4.10
CA PRO A 600 -21.57 -26.44 -5.10
C PRO A 600 -22.18 -25.09 -4.67
N PRO A 601 -22.42 -24.15 -5.59
CA PRO A 601 -23.02 -22.87 -5.24
C PRO A 601 -24.25 -23.13 -4.39
N ALA A 602 -24.27 -22.55 -3.18
CA ALA A 602 -25.41 -22.76 -2.34
C ALA A 602 -26.66 -22.24 -3.05
N PRO A 603 -27.82 -22.86 -2.82
CA PRO A 603 -29.07 -22.37 -3.34
C PRO A 603 -29.42 -21.02 -2.69
N ALA A 604 -28.96 -19.91 -3.27
CA ALA A 604 -29.28 -18.56 -2.81
C ALA A 604 -30.81 -18.39 -2.74
N ALA A 605 -31.30 -18.11 -1.53
CA ALA A 605 -32.74 -18.02 -1.28
C ALA A 605 -33.40 -17.03 -2.26
N GLY A 606 -34.36 -17.53 -3.03
CA GLY A 606 -35.06 -16.75 -4.04
C GLY A 606 -34.44 -16.74 -5.43
N SER A 607 -33.35 -17.46 -5.71
CA SER A 607 -32.81 -17.66 -7.08
C SER A 607 -33.00 -19.07 -7.62
N PHE A 608 -33.43 -20.03 -6.78
CA PHE A 608 -33.60 -21.44 -7.12
C PHE A 608 -35.06 -21.91 -6.98
N MET A 609 -35.42 -22.97 -7.71
CA MET A 609 -36.66 -23.73 -7.55
C MET A 609 -36.33 -25.23 -7.49
N TYR A 610 -36.52 -25.81 -6.31
CA TYR A 610 -36.31 -27.23 -6.06
C TYR A 610 -37.42 -28.10 -6.66
N PRO A 611 -37.18 -29.41 -6.85
CA PRO A 611 -38.21 -30.32 -7.33
C PRO A 611 -39.45 -30.30 -6.41
N GLY A 612 -40.62 -30.18 -7.02
CA GLY A 612 -41.91 -29.99 -6.36
C GLY A 612 -42.30 -28.55 -6.08
N GLN A 613 -41.38 -27.58 -6.22
CA GLN A 613 -41.68 -26.17 -5.97
C GLN A 613 -42.34 -25.48 -7.16
N GLN A 614 -43.15 -24.46 -6.84
CA GLN A 614 -43.95 -23.72 -7.79
C GLN A 614 -43.60 -22.22 -7.74
N LEU A 615 -43.48 -21.61 -8.91
CA LEU A 615 -43.47 -20.16 -9.10
C LEU A 615 -44.85 -19.69 -9.57
N SER A 616 -45.59 -19.07 -8.65
CA SER A 616 -46.94 -18.56 -8.88
C SER A 616 -46.94 -17.27 -9.72
N PRO A 617 -48.05 -16.93 -10.41
CA PRO A 617 -48.14 -15.69 -11.17
C PRO A 617 -47.83 -14.47 -10.29
N GLY A 618 -47.05 -13.54 -10.84
CA GLY A 618 -46.50 -12.37 -10.15
C GLY A 618 -45.20 -12.60 -9.37
N HIS A 619 -44.72 -13.85 -9.22
CA HIS A 619 -43.51 -14.16 -8.46
C HIS A 619 -42.29 -14.32 -9.36
N SER A 620 -41.09 -14.16 -8.79
CA SER A 620 -39.83 -14.27 -9.52
C SER A 620 -38.77 -15.06 -8.75
N LEU A 621 -37.90 -15.75 -9.50
CA LEU A 621 -36.56 -16.07 -9.04
C LEU A 621 -35.63 -14.88 -9.38
N SER A 622 -34.60 -14.62 -8.59
CA SER A 622 -33.75 -13.43 -8.72
C SER A 622 -32.30 -13.71 -8.34
N SER A 623 -31.35 -13.35 -9.21
CA SER A 623 -29.91 -13.24 -8.91
C SER A 623 -29.53 -11.76 -8.71
N ALA A 624 -28.25 -11.41 -8.54
CA ALA A 624 -27.81 -10.02 -8.50
C ALA A 624 -28.07 -9.28 -9.82
N THR A 625 -27.91 -9.96 -10.97
CA THR A 625 -28.02 -9.34 -12.31
C THR A 625 -29.28 -9.73 -13.09
N MET A 626 -30.08 -10.70 -12.62
CA MET A 626 -31.22 -11.23 -13.37
C MET A 626 -32.46 -11.55 -12.53
N THR A 627 -33.60 -11.66 -13.20
CA THR A 627 -34.83 -12.25 -12.65
C THR A 627 -35.51 -13.20 -13.63
N LEU A 628 -36.07 -14.31 -13.16
CA LEU A 628 -37.01 -15.15 -13.91
C LEU A 628 -38.40 -15.00 -13.30
N THR A 629 -39.31 -14.34 -14.00
CA THR A 629 -40.63 -13.95 -13.51
C THR A 629 -41.74 -14.75 -14.18
N MET A 630 -42.61 -15.39 -13.39
CA MET A 630 -43.89 -15.89 -13.87
C MET A 630 -44.88 -14.73 -13.90
N GLN A 631 -45.08 -14.11 -15.05
CA GLN A 631 -45.93 -12.93 -15.18
C GLN A 631 -47.42 -13.25 -14.99
N THR A 632 -48.20 -12.26 -14.57
CA THR A 632 -49.64 -12.41 -14.31
C THR A 632 -50.47 -12.68 -15.56
N ASP A 633 -49.94 -12.37 -16.74
CA ASP A 633 -50.51 -12.70 -18.05
C ASP A 633 -50.29 -14.17 -18.48
N GLY A 634 -49.56 -14.94 -17.66
CA GLY A 634 -49.26 -16.35 -17.89
C GLY A 634 -47.97 -16.61 -18.66
N ASN A 635 -47.11 -15.61 -18.85
CA ASN A 635 -45.81 -15.77 -19.50
C ASN A 635 -44.66 -15.92 -18.48
N LEU A 636 -43.84 -16.97 -18.60
CA LEU A 636 -42.58 -17.08 -17.85
C LEU A 636 -41.47 -16.37 -18.63
N VAL A 637 -40.80 -15.36 -18.03
CA VAL A 637 -39.85 -14.46 -18.72
C VAL A 637 -38.60 -14.19 -17.88
N ALA A 638 -37.41 -14.25 -18.50
CA ALA A 638 -36.14 -13.92 -17.88
C ALA A 638 -35.69 -12.49 -18.28
N TYR A 639 -35.28 -11.69 -17.30
CA TYR A 639 -34.90 -10.29 -17.44
C TYR A 639 -33.52 -10.02 -16.85
N LEU A 640 -32.78 -9.07 -17.45
CA LEU A 640 -31.69 -8.40 -16.76
C LEU A 640 -32.27 -7.45 -15.70
N LYS A 641 -31.63 -7.38 -14.54
CA LYS A 641 -31.89 -6.33 -13.55
C LYS A 641 -31.20 -5.04 -14.00
N THR A 642 -31.91 -3.94 -13.90
CA THR A 642 -31.31 -2.61 -13.96
C THR A 642 -31.57 -1.94 -12.62
N GLY A 643 -30.67 -1.08 -12.14
CA GLY A 643 -30.83 -0.38 -10.86
C GLY A 643 -32.09 0.51 -10.73
N LYS A 644 -33.02 0.45 -11.69
CA LYS A 644 -34.31 1.18 -11.73
C LYS A 644 -35.53 0.28 -12.02
N GLY A 645 -35.41 -1.04 -12.00
CA GLY A 645 -36.54 -1.98 -12.17
C GLY A 645 -36.26 -3.17 -13.11
N VAL A 646 -37.33 -3.79 -13.62
CA VAL A 646 -37.28 -4.91 -14.58
C VAL A 646 -36.64 -4.41 -15.88
N GLY A 647 -35.44 -4.91 -16.21
CA GLY A 647 -34.67 -4.51 -17.39
C GLY A 647 -35.05 -5.26 -18.67
N GLN A 648 -34.09 -5.42 -19.57
CA GLN A 648 -34.31 -6.08 -20.86
C GLN A 648 -34.72 -7.55 -20.69
N ALA A 649 -35.78 -7.98 -21.40
CA ALA A 649 -36.14 -9.39 -21.50
C ALA A 649 -35.09 -10.14 -22.35
N LEU A 650 -34.43 -11.14 -21.75
CA LEU A 650 -33.47 -12.01 -22.44
C LEU A 650 -34.16 -13.22 -23.07
N TRP A 651 -35.20 -13.75 -22.42
CA TRP A 651 -35.87 -14.97 -22.84
C TRP A 651 -37.33 -15.00 -22.37
N SER A 652 -38.21 -15.69 -23.11
CA SER A 652 -39.61 -15.91 -22.73
C SER A 652 -40.12 -17.28 -23.21
N SER A 653 -40.95 -17.91 -22.37
CA SER A 653 -41.70 -19.14 -22.70
C SER A 653 -42.78 -18.94 -23.79
N ARG A 654 -43.15 -17.69 -24.08
CA ARG A 654 -44.20 -17.29 -25.05
C ARG A 654 -45.58 -17.88 -24.73
N THR A 655 -45.92 -17.99 -23.45
CA THR A 655 -47.21 -18.53 -22.98
C THR A 655 -48.20 -17.45 -22.52
N GLY A 656 -47.93 -16.18 -22.84
CA GLY A 656 -48.81 -15.06 -22.51
C GLY A 656 -50.24 -15.24 -23.06
N GLY A 657 -51.23 -14.69 -22.35
CA GLY A 657 -52.65 -14.90 -22.61
C GLY A 657 -53.29 -16.01 -21.77
N ASN A 658 -52.57 -16.54 -20.78
CA ASN A 658 -53.03 -17.58 -19.87
C ASN A 658 -53.01 -17.09 -18.41
N PRO A 659 -53.89 -16.14 -18.03
CA PRO A 659 -53.89 -15.57 -16.69
C PRO A 659 -54.06 -16.64 -15.62
N GLY A 660 -53.25 -16.55 -14.56
CA GLY A 660 -53.23 -17.55 -13.49
C GLY A 660 -52.36 -18.79 -13.79
N ALA A 661 -51.65 -18.84 -14.92
CA ALA A 661 -50.64 -19.87 -15.17
C ALA A 661 -49.48 -19.78 -14.16
N TYR A 662 -48.83 -20.91 -13.91
CA TYR A 662 -47.75 -21.06 -12.93
C TYR A 662 -46.65 -21.97 -13.47
N ALA A 663 -45.41 -21.81 -13.00
CA ALA A 663 -44.31 -22.70 -13.34
C ALA A 663 -44.01 -23.67 -12.18
N VAL A 664 -43.62 -24.91 -12.48
CA VAL A 664 -43.24 -25.93 -11.49
C VAL A 664 -41.96 -26.60 -11.95
N MET A 665 -40.99 -26.70 -11.05
CA MET A 665 -39.89 -27.64 -11.21
C MET A 665 -40.38 -29.01 -10.76
N GLN A 666 -40.74 -29.89 -11.70
CA GLN A 666 -41.33 -31.19 -11.39
C GLN A 666 -40.31 -32.13 -10.73
N THR A 667 -40.78 -33.11 -9.95
CA THR A 667 -39.93 -34.07 -9.23
C THR A 667 -39.18 -35.04 -10.15
N ASP A 668 -39.59 -35.15 -11.41
CA ASP A 668 -38.90 -35.90 -12.46
C ASP A 668 -37.77 -35.13 -13.16
N GLY A 669 -37.52 -33.88 -12.73
CA GLY A 669 -36.46 -33.03 -13.24
C GLY A 669 -36.87 -32.10 -14.39
N ASN A 670 -38.17 -31.92 -14.64
CA ASN A 670 -38.68 -31.07 -15.72
C ASN A 670 -39.26 -29.74 -15.21
N LEU A 671 -38.74 -28.60 -15.69
CA LEU A 671 -39.39 -27.30 -15.46
C LEU A 671 -40.55 -27.11 -16.46
N VAL A 672 -41.77 -26.90 -15.96
CA VAL A 672 -43.00 -26.84 -16.78
C VAL A 672 -43.90 -25.67 -16.36
N VAL A 673 -44.45 -24.93 -17.34
CA VAL A 673 -45.51 -23.93 -17.14
C VAL A 673 -46.85 -24.59 -17.38
N TYR A 674 -47.77 -24.51 -16.42
CA TYR A 674 -49.13 -25.01 -16.51
C TYR A 674 -50.13 -23.88 -16.54
N LYS A 675 -51.23 -24.06 -17.29
CA LYS A 675 -52.39 -23.17 -17.19
C LYS A 675 -53.04 -23.26 -15.81
N ASN A 676 -53.84 -22.26 -15.45
CA ASN A 676 -54.65 -22.32 -14.24
C ASN A 676 -55.54 -23.59 -14.21
N GLY A 677 -55.49 -24.34 -13.11
CA GLY A 677 -56.19 -25.63 -12.95
C GLY A 677 -55.56 -26.84 -13.68
N GLY A 678 -54.45 -26.65 -14.41
CA GLY A 678 -53.65 -27.75 -14.97
C GLY A 678 -52.69 -28.37 -13.95
N GLY A 679 -51.90 -29.36 -14.37
CA GLY A 679 -50.85 -29.97 -13.54
C GLY A 679 -50.34 -31.34 -14.02
N PRO A 680 -49.35 -31.92 -13.32
CA PRO A 680 -48.63 -33.15 -13.73
C PRO A 680 -49.49 -34.40 -13.94
N GLY A 681 -50.72 -34.44 -13.41
CA GLY A 681 -51.68 -35.55 -13.60
C GLY A 681 -53.01 -35.14 -14.25
N THR A 682 -53.25 -33.84 -14.46
CA THR A 682 -54.50 -33.30 -15.01
C THR A 682 -54.33 -32.71 -16.42
N GLY A 683 -53.09 -32.58 -16.90
CA GLY A 683 -52.76 -32.01 -18.21
C GLY A 683 -52.77 -30.48 -18.20
N GLY A 684 -52.64 -29.88 -19.38
CA GLY A 684 -52.64 -28.41 -19.54
C GLY A 684 -51.27 -27.75 -19.39
N ALA A 685 -50.18 -28.46 -19.70
CA ALA A 685 -48.86 -27.86 -19.86
C ALA A 685 -48.87 -26.89 -21.06
N LEU A 686 -48.41 -25.67 -20.83
CA LEU A 686 -48.26 -24.60 -21.82
C LEU A 686 -46.83 -24.56 -22.39
N TRP A 687 -45.83 -24.87 -21.57
CA TRP A 687 -44.42 -24.94 -21.96
C TRP A 687 -43.66 -25.93 -21.06
N SER A 688 -42.59 -26.54 -21.58
CA SER A 688 -41.71 -27.44 -20.81
C SER A 688 -40.26 -27.33 -21.30
N SER A 689 -39.33 -27.40 -20.35
CA SER A 689 -37.87 -27.49 -20.58
C SER A 689 -37.44 -28.83 -21.20
N ARG A 690 -38.27 -29.87 -21.14
CA ARG A 690 -38.02 -31.23 -21.67
C ARG A 690 -36.82 -31.93 -21.01
N THR A 691 -36.55 -31.61 -19.74
CA THR A 691 -35.45 -32.19 -18.95
C THR A 691 -35.90 -33.34 -18.03
N TYR A 692 -37.06 -33.94 -18.30
CA TYR A 692 -37.59 -35.07 -17.53
C TYR A 692 -36.64 -36.28 -17.53
N GLY A 693 -36.71 -37.11 -16.47
CA GLY A 693 -35.82 -38.26 -16.25
C GLY A 693 -34.61 -37.96 -15.36
N ASN A 694 -34.57 -36.78 -14.74
CA ASN A 694 -33.49 -36.33 -13.84
C ASN A 694 -34.05 -36.05 -12.43
N PRO A 695 -34.43 -37.09 -11.67
CA PRO A 695 -35.04 -36.91 -10.35
C PRO A 695 -34.11 -36.17 -9.40
N GLY A 696 -34.64 -35.17 -8.69
CA GLY A 696 -33.85 -34.31 -7.80
C GLY A 696 -33.20 -33.10 -8.48
N ALA A 697 -33.38 -32.91 -9.79
CA ALA A 697 -32.91 -31.71 -10.47
C ALA A 697 -33.64 -30.43 -10.00
N TYR A 698 -32.95 -29.30 -10.03
CA TYR A 698 -33.48 -27.98 -9.63
C TYR A 698 -33.21 -26.92 -10.70
N ALA A 699 -34.02 -25.86 -10.73
CA ALA A 699 -33.80 -24.70 -11.62
C ALA A 699 -33.16 -23.53 -10.86
N THR A 700 -32.34 -22.72 -11.53
CA THR A 700 -31.70 -21.52 -10.95
C THR A 700 -31.53 -20.39 -11.96
N VAL A 701 -31.46 -19.15 -11.47
CA VAL A 701 -31.09 -17.95 -12.23
C VAL A 701 -29.70 -17.50 -11.76
N GLN A 702 -28.78 -17.31 -12.70
CA GLN A 702 -27.37 -17.04 -12.43
C GLN A 702 -26.97 -15.62 -12.86
N ASP A 703 -25.91 -15.09 -12.24
CA ASP A 703 -25.44 -13.73 -12.50
C ASP A 703 -24.78 -13.52 -13.87
N ASP A 704 -24.48 -14.61 -14.57
CA ASP A 704 -23.85 -14.66 -15.89
C ASP A 704 -24.83 -14.50 -17.06
N GLY A 705 -26.13 -14.30 -16.79
CA GLY A 705 -27.14 -14.17 -17.83
C GLY A 705 -27.98 -15.42 -18.10
N ASN A 706 -27.77 -16.52 -17.35
CA ASN A 706 -28.40 -17.81 -17.62
C ASN A 706 -29.52 -18.21 -16.65
N VAL A 707 -30.45 -19.02 -17.17
CA VAL A 707 -31.39 -19.81 -16.37
C VAL A 707 -31.08 -21.29 -16.62
N VAL A 708 -30.70 -22.02 -15.58
CA VAL A 708 -30.13 -23.37 -15.71
C VAL A 708 -30.95 -24.37 -14.90
N VAL A 709 -31.15 -25.57 -15.46
CA VAL A 709 -31.63 -26.74 -14.72
C VAL A 709 -30.45 -27.66 -14.47
N TYR A 710 -30.06 -27.83 -13.21
CA TYR A 710 -28.99 -28.73 -12.82
C TYR A 710 -29.56 -30.08 -12.43
N ALA A 711 -29.03 -31.16 -13.01
CA ALA A 711 -29.26 -32.50 -12.50
C ALA A 711 -28.59 -32.65 -11.12
N LYS A 712 -29.20 -33.45 -10.23
CA LYS A 712 -28.53 -33.87 -9.00
C LYS A 712 -27.25 -34.64 -9.40
N ALA A 713 -26.10 -34.26 -8.85
CA ALA A 713 -24.85 -34.98 -9.10
C ALA A 713 -25.05 -36.47 -8.77
N SER A 714 -24.68 -37.33 -9.71
CA SER A 714 -24.63 -38.77 -9.47
C SER A 714 -23.42 -39.03 -8.58
N THR A 715 -23.66 -39.60 -7.40
CA THR A 715 -22.61 -40.06 -6.47
C THR A 715 -21.74 -41.13 -7.09
#